data_AF-A0A0A0MXV4-F1
#
_entry.id   AF-A0A0A0MXV4-F1
#
_cell.length_a   1.000
_cell.length_b   1.000
_cell.length_c   1.000
_cell.angle_alpha   90.00
_cell.angle_beta   90.00
_cell.angle_gamma   90.00
#
_symmetry.space_group_name_H-M   'P 1'
#
loop_
_entity.id
_entity.type
_entity.pdbx_description
1 polymer ?
#
loop_
_entity_poly.entity_id
_entity_poly.type
_entity_poly.pdbx_seq_one_letter_code
_entity_poly.pdbx_strand_id
1 'polypeptide(L)'
;MGAASGQRGRWPLSPPLLMLSLLLLLLLPPSPAPALDPGLQPGNFSADEAGAQLFADSYNSSAEVVMFQSTAASWAHDTNITEENARLQEEAALINQEFAEVWGKKAKELYESIWQNFTDQKLRRIIGSVQTLGPANLPLTQRLQYNSLLSNMSRIYSTGKVCFPNKTATCWSLDPELTNILASSRNYAKVLFAWEGWHDAVGIPLRPLYQDFTALSNEAYRQDGFSDTGAYWRSWYESPSFEESLEHLYHQVEPLYLNLHAFVRRALHRRYGDKYINLRGPIPAHLLGDMWAQSWENIYDMVVPFPDKPNLDVTSTMVQKGWNATHMFRVAEEFFTSLGLSPMPPEFWAESMLEKPADGREVVCHASAWDFYNRKDFRIKQCTRVTMDQLSTVHHEMGHVQYYLQYKDLHVSLRRGANPGFHEAIGDVLALSVSTPAHLHKIGLLDRVANDIESDINYLLKMALEKIAFLPFGYLVDQWRWGVFSGRTPPSRYNYDWWYLRTKYQGICPPVARNETHFDAGAKFHIPSVTPYIRYFVSFVLQFQFHQALCKEAGHQGPLHQCDIYQSTKAGAKLQQVLQAGCSRPWQEVLKDLVGSDALDASALMEYFQPVSQWLQEQNQRNGEVLGWPEYQWRPPLPDNYPEGIDLETDEAKANRFVEEYDRTAKVLWNEYAEANWHYNTNITIEGSKILLQKNKEVSNHTLKYGTWAKTFDVSNFQNSTIKRIIKKVQNVDRAVLPPNELEEYNQILLDMETTYSVANVCYTNGTCLSLEPDLTNIMATSRKYEELLWVWKSWRDKVGRAILPFFPKYVDFSNKIAKLNGYSDAGDSWRSSYESDDLEQDLEKLYQELQPLYLNLHAYVRRSLHRHYGSEYINLDGPIPAHLLGNMWAQTWSNIYDLVAPFPSAPSIDATEAMIKQGWTPRRIFKEADNFFTSLGLLPVPPEFWNKSMLEKPTDGREVVCHASAWDFYNGKDFRIKQCTSVNMEELVIAHHEMGHIQYFMQYKDLPVTFREGANPGFHEAIGDVLALSVSTPKHLHSLNLLSSEGSGYEHDINFLMKMALDKIAFIPFSYLIDQWRWRVFDGSITKENYNQEWWSLRLKYQGLCPPVPRSQGDFDPGSKFHVPANVPYIR
;
A
#
# COMPACT_ATOMS: atom_id res chain seq x y z
N MET A 1 3.09 3.38 -50.47
CA MET A 1 3.28 2.87 -51.85
C MET A 1 4.43 1.87 -51.86
N GLY A 2 4.25 0.69 -52.47
CA GLY A 2 5.29 0.00 -53.22
C GLY A 2 6.24 -0.95 -52.48
N ALA A 3 5.91 -2.25 -52.56
CA ALA A 3 6.67 -3.44 -52.17
C ALA A 3 8.04 -3.65 -52.83
N ALA A 4 8.90 -4.47 -52.20
CA ALA A 4 9.59 -5.67 -52.75
C ALA A 4 10.71 -6.13 -51.76
N SER A 5 10.55 -7.22 -51.00
CA SER A 5 10.91 -8.63 -51.29
C SER A 5 12.41 -8.97 -51.15
N GLY A 6 12.74 -9.87 -50.21
CA GLY A 6 14.06 -10.52 -50.11
C GLY A 6 14.04 -11.70 -49.13
N GLN A 7 13.87 -12.92 -49.66
CA GLN A 7 13.99 -14.21 -48.96
C GLN A 7 15.43 -14.50 -48.51
N ARG A 8 15.61 -15.20 -47.38
CA ARG A 8 16.55 -16.34 -47.21
C ARG A 8 16.40 -17.03 -45.85
N GLY A 9 16.44 -18.37 -45.85
CA GLY A 9 16.87 -19.18 -44.69
C GLY A 9 15.83 -20.12 -44.06
N ARG A 10 15.38 -21.17 -44.75
CA ARG A 10 14.76 -22.36 -44.13
C ARG A 10 15.85 -23.39 -43.79
N TRP A 11 15.92 -23.79 -42.52
CA TRP A 11 16.49 -25.07 -42.08
C TRP A 11 15.33 -25.92 -41.50
N PRO A 12 15.31 -27.25 -41.68
CA PRO A 12 14.16 -28.08 -41.35
C PRO A 12 14.19 -28.46 -39.87
N LEU A 13 13.15 -28.11 -39.12
CA LEU A 13 12.85 -28.73 -37.83
C LEU A 13 11.80 -29.81 -38.06
N SER A 14 12.21 -31.05 -37.79
CA SER A 14 11.37 -32.23 -37.70
C SER A 14 10.16 -32.00 -36.78
N PRO A 15 8.95 -32.45 -37.14
CA PRO A 15 7.81 -32.39 -36.23
C PRO A 15 8.01 -33.41 -35.09
N PRO A 16 7.63 -33.09 -33.84
CA PRO A 16 7.66 -34.08 -32.78
C PRO A 16 6.59 -35.14 -33.03
N LEU A 17 7.00 -36.41 -32.91
CA LEU A 17 6.11 -37.57 -32.79
C LEU A 17 5.19 -37.40 -31.57
N LEU A 18 4.08 -36.69 -31.71
CA LEU A 18 3.03 -36.58 -30.70
C LEU A 18 1.62 -36.62 -31.30
N MET A 19 1.51 -37.06 -32.57
CA MET A 19 0.25 -37.22 -33.31
C MET A 19 -0.04 -38.68 -33.73
N LEU A 20 0.78 -39.65 -33.31
CA LEU A 20 0.51 -41.09 -33.52
C LEU A 20 0.15 -41.87 -32.24
N SER A 21 0.27 -41.25 -31.07
CA SER A 21 -0.15 -41.85 -29.79
C SER A 21 -1.63 -41.59 -29.44
N LEU A 22 -2.34 -40.73 -30.20
CA LEU A 22 -3.77 -40.45 -29.98
C LEU A 22 -4.72 -41.42 -30.71
N LEU A 23 -4.23 -42.26 -31.63
CA LEU A 23 -5.08 -43.21 -32.38
C LEU A 23 -4.97 -44.68 -31.89
N LEU A 24 -4.11 -44.98 -30.92
CA LEU A 24 -3.96 -46.33 -30.36
C LEU A 24 -4.54 -46.51 -28.94
N LEU A 25 -5.09 -45.46 -28.33
CA LEU A 25 -5.83 -45.53 -27.05
C LEU A 25 -7.35 -45.71 -27.23
N LEU A 26 -7.83 -45.86 -28.47
CA LEU A 26 -9.25 -46.10 -28.81
C LEU A 26 -9.62 -47.60 -28.94
N LEU A 27 -8.75 -48.52 -28.49
CA LEU A 27 -8.95 -49.98 -28.62
C LEU A 27 -8.76 -50.76 -27.30
N LEU A 28 -9.00 -50.13 -26.15
CA LEU A 28 -9.31 -50.87 -24.92
C LEU A 28 -10.84 -50.88 -24.75
N PRO A 29 -11.48 -52.04 -24.51
CA PRO A 29 -12.89 -52.07 -24.19
C PRO A 29 -13.11 -51.23 -22.92
N PRO A 30 -14.20 -50.45 -22.81
CA PRO A 30 -14.53 -49.76 -21.56
C PRO A 30 -14.60 -50.81 -20.45
N SER A 31 -13.87 -50.57 -19.36
CA SER A 31 -14.04 -51.36 -18.14
C SER A 31 -15.54 -51.41 -17.81
N PRO A 32 -16.10 -52.60 -17.49
CA PRO A 32 -17.52 -52.70 -17.18
C PRO A 32 -17.84 -51.74 -16.04
N ALA A 33 -18.90 -50.94 -16.22
CA ALA A 33 -19.38 -50.06 -15.15
C ALA A 33 -19.61 -50.88 -13.88
N PRO A 34 -19.21 -50.39 -12.70
CA PRO A 34 -19.51 -51.08 -11.45
C PRO A 34 -21.02 -51.27 -11.33
N ALA A 35 -21.45 -52.50 -11.05
CA ALA A 35 -22.86 -52.88 -10.96
C ALA A 35 -23.26 -53.10 -9.50
N LEU A 36 -24.46 -52.68 -9.14
CA LEU A 36 -25.04 -52.87 -7.82
C LEU A 36 -25.15 -54.37 -7.46
N ASP A 37 -24.67 -54.74 -6.28
CA ASP A 37 -24.76 -56.11 -5.75
C ASP A 37 -26.23 -56.59 -5.74
N PRO A 38 -26.56 -57.80 -6.25
CA PRO A 38 -27.91 -58.36 -6.18
C PRO A 38 -28.54 -58.36 -4.79
N GLY A 39 -27.74 -58.49 -3.72
CA GLY A 39 -28.21 -58.43 -2.33
C GLY A 39 -28.66 -57.03 -1.87
N LEU A 40 -28.35 -55.98 -2.63
CA LEU A 40 -28.74 -54.60 -2.37
C LEU A 40 -29.93 -54.14 -3.23
N GLN A 41 -30.45 -55.01 -4.11
CA GLN A 41 -31.63 -54.72 -4.94
C GLN A 41 -32.93 -54.90 -4.14
N PRO A 42 -34.01 -54.18 -4.49
CA PRO A 42 -35.29 -54.34 -3.82
C PRO A 42 -35.90 -55.72 -4.07
N GLY A 43 -36.48 -56.31 -3.02
CA GLY A 43 -37.30 -57.51 -3.12
C GLY A 43 -38.71 -57.25 -3.70
N ASN A 44 -39.61 -58.22 -3.51
CA ASN A 44 -41.03 -58.06 -3.83
C ASN A 44 -41.82 -57.63 -2.59
N PHE A 45 -42.68 -56.64 -2.74
CA PHE A 45 -43.51 -56.07 -1.68
C PHE A 45 -44.95 -55.89 -2.18
N SER A 46 -45.94 -55.93 -1.29
CA SER A 46 -47.34 -55.66 -1.64
C SER A 46 -47.58 -54.17 -1.85
N ALA A 47 -48.51 -53.81 -2.76
CA ALA A 47 -48.90 -52.43 -3.03
C ALA A 47 -49.93 -51.90 -2.00
N ASP A 48 -49.56 -51.96 -0.72
CA ASP A 48 -50.35 -51.47 0.43
C ASP A 48 -49.44 -50.89 1.52
N GLU A 49 -50.03 -50.29 2.56
CA GLU A 49 -49.26 -49.65 3.65
C GLU A 49 -48.38 -50.65 4.41
N ALA A 50 -48.84 -51.89 4.61
CA ALA A 50 -48.07 -52.95 5.26
C ALA A 50 -46.85 -53.37 4.42
N GLY A 51 -47.02 -53.48 3.10
CA GLY A 51 -45.92 -53.73 2.15
C GLY A 51 -44.92 -52.57 2.12
N ALA A 52 -45.40 -51.33 2.19
CA ALA A 52 -44.55 -50.15 2.26
C ALA A 52 -43.69 -50.12 3.52
N GLN A 53 -44.19 -50.58 4.67
CA GLN A 53 -43.40 -50.71 5.89
C GLN A 53 -42.26 -51.72 5.72
N LEU A 54 -42.53 -52.91 5.19
CA LEU A 54 -41.50 -53.91 4.90
C LEU A 54 -40.48 -53.43 3.86
N PHE A 55 -40.95 -52.67 2.86
CA PHE A 55 -40.10 -52.01 1.88
C PHE A 55 -39.15 -51.01 2.54
N ALA A 56 -39.66 -50.16 3.44
CA ALA A 56 -38.85 -49.18 4.17
C ALA A 56 -37.79 -49.87 5.05
N ASP A 57 -38.16 -50.90 5.81
CA ASP A 57 -37.24 -51.63 6.67
C ASP A 57 -36.11 -52.32 5.88
N SER A 58 -36.46 -52.89 4.72
CA SER A 58 -35.49 -53.48 3.80
C SER A 58 -34.59 -52.42 3.16
N TYR A 59 -35.16 -51.29 2.72
CA TYR A 59 -34.42 -50.16 2.16
C TYR A 59 -33.39 -49.64 3.17
N ASN A 60 -33.81 -49.43 4.42
CA ASN A 60 -32.94 -48.91 5.49
C ASN A 60 -31.67 -49.74 5.63
N SER A 61 -31.82 -51.07 5.68
CA SER A 61 -30.70 -52.00 5.90
C SER A 61 -29.68 -51.95 4.74
N SER A 62 -30.15 -51.89 3.49
CA SER A 62 -29.28 -51.80 2.31
C SER A 62 -28.71 -50.39 2.11
N ALA A 63 -29.49 -49.35 2.40
CA ALA A 63 -29.12 -47.96 2.22
C ALA A 63 -27.98 -47.55 3.17
N GLU A 64 -27.96 -48.03 4.42
CA GLU A 64 -26.83 -47.77 5.33
C GLU A 64 -25.50 -48.27 4.75
N VAL A 65 -25.50 -49.41 4.07
CA VAL A 65 -24.29 -49.97 3.42
C VAL A 65 -23.85 -49.10 2.23
N VAL A 66 -24.77 -48.77 1.33
CA VAL A 66 -24.46 -48.00 0.12
C VAL A 66 -24.05 -46.56 0.46
N MET A 67 -24.76 -45.91 1.38
CA MET A 67 -24.44 -44.55 1.82
C MET A 67 -23.11 -44.49 2.57
N PHE A 68 -22.79 -45.49 3.40
CA PHE A 68 -21.47 -45.60 4.03
C PHE A 68 -20.34 -45.66 2.99
N GLN A 69 -20.46 -46.53 1.98
CA GLN A 69 -19.45 -46.67 0.93
C GLN A 69 -19.24 -45.36 0.15
N SER A 70 -20.34 -44.70 -0.24
CA SER A 70 -20.30 -43.43 -0.96
C SER A 70 -19.70 -42.29 -0.12
N THR A 71 -20.05 -42.23 1.17
CA THR A 71 -19.53 -41.24 2.11
C THR A 71 -18.05 -41.46 2.40
N ALA A 72 -17.63 -42.72 2.59
CA ALA A 72 -16.23 -43.07 2.82
C ALA A 72 -15.34 -42.76 1.60
N ALA A 73 -15.82 -43.01 0.38
CA ALA A 73 -15.10 -42.64 -0.84
C ALA A 73 -14.95 -41.11 -0.97
N SER A 74 -16.01 -40.36 -0.66
CA SER A 74 -15.97 -38.89 -0.66
C SER A 74 -15.04 -38.34 0.43
N TRP A 75 -15.05 -38.92 1.63
CA TRP A 75 -14.11 -38.57 2.70
C TRP A 75 -12.64 -38.77 2.26
N ALA A 76 -12.34 -39.91 1.63
CA ALA A 76 -10.99 -40.20 1.13
C ALA A 76 -10.53 -39.20 0.07
N HIS A 77 -11.44 -38.77 -0.82
CA HIS A 77 -11.17 -37.70 -1.78
C HIS A 77 -10.94 -36.34 -1.09
N ASP A 78 -11.84 -35.90 -0.23
CA ASP A 78 -11.79 -34.55 0.35
C ASP A 78 -10.63 -34.36 1.33
N THR A 79 -10.13 -35.46 1.92
CA THR A 79 -8.95 -35.46 2.81
C THR A 79 -7.64 -35.85 2.10
N ASN A 80 -7.71 -36.17 0.80
CA ASN A 80 -6.55 -36.45 -0.05
C ASN A 80 -6.93 -36.38 -1.54
N ILE A 81 -6.87 -35.18 -2.12
CA ILE A 81 -7.31 -34.93 -3.50
C ILE A 81 -6.30 -35.55 -4.49
N THR A 82 -6.69 -36.67 -5.11
CA THR A 82 -5.91 -37.37 -6.15
C THR A 82 -6.85 -37.84 -7.26
N GLU A 83 -6.31 -38.06 -8.47
CA GLU A 83 -7.10 -38.60 -9.59
C GLU A 83 -7.72 -39.97 -9.25
N GLU A 84 -7.01 -40.81 -8.48
CA GLU A 84 -7.50 -42.12 -8.06
C GLU A 84 -8.65 -41.99 -7.05
N ASN A 85 -8.53 -41.13 -6.04
CA ASN A 85 -9.62 -40.94 -5.08
C ASN A 85 -10.85 -40.30 -5.74
N ALA A 86 -10.66 -39.40 -6.72
CA ALA A 86 -11.75 -38.84 -7.51
C ALA A 86 -12.47 -39.94 -8.31
N ARG A 87 -11.72 -40.84 -8.96
CA ARG A 87 -12.28 -42.00 -9.68
C ARG A 87 -13.10 -42.90 -8.74
N LEU A 88 -12.55 -43.23 -7.56
CA LEU A 88 -13.23 -44.06 -6.56
C LEU A 88 -14.51 -43.39 -6.01
N GLN A 89 -14.48 -42.07 -5.81
CA GLN A 89 -15.65 -41.29 -5.43
C GLN A 89 -16.73 -41.33 -6.53
N GLU A 90 -16.34 -41.13 -7.79
CA GLU A 90 -17.25 -41.18 -8.94
C GLU A 90 -17.89 -42.57 -9.09
N GLU A 91 -17.11 -43.64 -8.91
CA GLU A 91 -17.60 -45.03 -8.92
C GLU A 91 -18.60 -45.31 -7.78
N ALA A 92 -18.28 -44.88 -6.56
CA ALA A 92 -19.18 -45.04 -5.43
C ALA A 92 -20.47 -44.21 -5.59
N ALA A 93 -20.39 -43.03 -6.23
CA ALA A 93 -21.54 -42.22 -6.57
C ALA A 93 -22.45 -42.89 -7.61
N LEU A 94 -21.89 -43.59 -8.61
CA LEU A 94 -22.67 -44.37 -9.58
C LEU A 94 -23.43 -45.51 -8.92
N ILE A 95 -22.80 -46.27 -8.01
CA ILE A 95 -23.46 -47.34 -7.27
C ILE A 95 -24.61 -46.77 -6.42
N ASN A 96 -24.39 -45.63 -5.75
CA ASN A 96 -25.44 -44.96 -4.99
C ASN A 96 -26.60 -44.48 -5.89
N GLN A 97 -26.32 -44.01 -7.11
CA GLN A 97 -27.35 -43.62 -8.09
C GLN A 97 -28.11 -44.84 -8.64
N GLU A 98 -27.44 -45.96 -8.91
CA GLU A 98 -28.10 -47.20 -9.32
C GLU A 98 -29.00 -47.73 -8.21
N PHE A 99 -28.53 -47.70 -6.96
CA PHE A 99 -29.34 -48.03 -5.78
C PHE A 99 -30.57 -47.11 -5.66
N ALA A 100 -30.38 -45.79 -5.74
CA ALA A 100 -31.48 -44.83 -5.70
C ALA A 100 -32.48 -45.04 -6.84
N GLU A 101 -32.02 -45.37 -8.05
CA GLU A 101 -32.88 -45.67 -9.20
C GLU A 101 -33.75 -46.91 -8.96
N VAL A 102 -33.15 -48.05 -8.59
CA VAL A 102 -33.90 -49.31 -8.49
C VAL A 102 -34.92 -49.27 -7.35
N TRP A 103 -34.56 -48.69 -6.21
CA TRP A 103 -35.46 -48.53 -5.07
C TRP A 103 -36.51 -47.45 -5.32
N GLY A 104 -36.12 -46.30 -5.89
CA GLY A 104 -37.03 -45.21 -6.21
C GLY A 104 -38.06 -45.61 -7.26
N LYS A 105 -37.65 -46.31 -8.34
CA LYS A 105 -38.58 -46.85 -9.35
C LYS A 105 -39.53 -47.87 -8.74
N LYS A 106 -39.04 -48.78 -7.88
CA LYS A 106 -39.91 -49.74 -7.19
C LYS A 106 -40.91 -49.05 -6.26
N ALA A 107 -40.49 -47.99 -5.57
CA ALA A 107 -41.38 -47.19 -4.73
C ALA A 107 -42.44 -46.46 -5.57
N LYS A 108 -42.09 -45.89 -6.73
CA LYS A 108 -43.06 -45.28 -7.65
C LYS A 108 -44.04 -46.34 -8.21
N GLU A 109 -43.52 -47.50 -8.63
CA GLU A 109 -44.31 -48.60 -9.18
C GLU A 109 -45.42 -49.08 -8.22
N LEU A 110 -45.09 -49.24 -6.93
CA LEU A 110 -46.01 -49.81 -5.95
C LEU A 110 -46.84 -48.78 -5.20
N TYR A 111 -46.29 -47.57 -4.95
CA TYR A 111 -46.84 -46.66 -3.95
C TYR A 111 -47.20 -45.27 -4.46
N GLU A 112 -46.82 -44.85 -5.67
CA GLU A 112 -47.00 -43.47 -6.18
C GLU A 112 -48.43 -42.94 -6.01
N SER A 113 -49.44 -43.78 -6.26
CA SER A 113 -50.85 -43.39 -6.21
C SER A 113 -51.48 -43.44 -4.81
N ILE A 114 -50.81 -44.04 -3.82
CA ILE A 114 -51.38 -44.34 -2.50
C ILE A 114 -50.58 -43.82 -1.31
N TRP A 115 -49.29 -43.50 -1.47
CA TRP A 115 -48.39 -43.19 -0.34
C TRP A 115 -48.83 -41.99 0.49
N GLN A 116 -49.42 -40.97 -0.14
CA GLN A 116 -49.90 -39.77 0.56
C GLN A 116 -51.05 -40.08 1.53
N ASN A 117 -51.76 -41.19 1.33
CA ASN A 117 -52.91 -41.62 2.12
C ASN A 117 -52.55 -42.64 3.21
N PHE A 118 -51.29 -43.07 3.33
CA PHE A 118 -50.88 -43.96 4.42
C PHE A 118 -51.17 -43.32 5.77
N THR A 119 -51.54 -44.12 6.76
CA THR A 119 -51.86 -43.65 8.11
C THR A 119 -50.60 -43.17 8.84
N ASP A 120 -49.49 -43.89 8.71
CA ASP A 120 -48.21 -43.56 9.34
C ASP A 120 -47.51 -42.38 8.62
N GLN A 121 -47.43 -41.23 9.30
CA GLN A 121 -46.78 -40.02 8.81
C GLN A 121 -45.27 -40.18 8.56
N LYS A 122 -44.57 -40.99 9.36
CA LYS A 122 -43.14 -41.25 9.17
C LYS A 122 -42.94 -42.09 7.92
N LEU A 123 -43.79 -43.09 7.70
CA LEU A 123 -43.76 -43.91 6.49
C LEU A 123 -44.03 -43.07 5.24
N ARG A 124 -44.99 -42.12 5.29
CA ARG A 124 -45.22 -41.16 4.18
C ARG A 124 -43.95 -40.38 3.82
N ARG A 125 -43.24 -39.86 4.83
CA ARG A 125 -41.99 -39.11 4.64
C ARG A 125 -40.87 -39.97 4.07
N ILE A 126 -40.74 -41.22 4.55
CA ILE A 126 -39.76 -42.18 4.03
C ILE A 126 -40.03 -42.49 2.57
N ILE A 127 -41.26 -42.89 2.22
CA ILE A 127 -41.63 -43.26 0.84
C ILE A 127 -41.49 -42.06 -0.10
N GLY A 128 -41.98 -40.88 0.30
CA GLY A 128 -41.81 -39.66 -0.50
C GLY A 128 -40.34 -39.30 -0.74
N SER A 129 -39.47 -39.50 0.26
CA SER A 129 -38.02 -39.31 0.08
C SER A 129 -37.38 -40.32 -0.86
N VAL A 130 -37.78 -41.60 -0.79
CA VAL A 130 -37.21 -42.67 -1.64
C VAL A 130 -37.70 -42.56 -3.09
N GLN A 131 -38.92 -42.08 -3.31
CA GLN A 131 -39.47 -41.84 -4.65
C GLN A 131 -38.80 -40.65 -5.36
N THR A 132 -38.02 -39.81 -4.68
CA THR A 132 -37.26 -38.73 -5.34
C THR A 132 -35.88 -39.26 -5.78
N LEU A 133 -35.69 -39.47 -7.08
CA LEU A 133 -34.47 -40.09 -7.62
C LEU A 133 -33.32 -39.09 -7.81
N GLY A 134 -33.63 -37.83 -8.10
CA GLY A 134 -32.64 -36.80 -8.41
C GLY A 134 -31.76 -37.21 -9.61
N PRO A 135 -30.42 -37.12 -9.51
CA PRO A 135 -29.49 -37.51 -10.59
C PRO A 135 -29.66 -38.95 -11.09
N ALA A 136 -30.27 -39.83 -10.30
CA ALA A 136 -30.59 -41.19 -10.72
C ALA A 136 -31.67 -41.26 -11.82
N ASN A 137 -32.36 -40.16 -12.15
CA ASN A 137 -33.23 -40.09 -13.33
C ASN A 137 -32.44 -39.98 -14.65
N LEU A 138 -31.18 -39.55 -14.62
CA LEU A 138 -30.39 -39.35 -15.82
C LEU A 138 -29.94 -40.70 -16.42
N PRO A 139 -29.80 -40.82 -17.75
CA PRO A 139 -29.13 -41.95 -18.38
C PRO A 139 -27.68 -42.11 -17.90
N LEU A 140 -27.13 -43.33 -17.96
CA LEU A 140 -25.78 -43.64 -17.45
C LEU A 140 -24.69 -42.67 -17.94
N THR A 141 -24.67 -42.33 -19.23
CA THR A 141 -23.68 -41.39 -19.80
C THR A 141 -23.79 -39.99 -19.17
N GLN A 142 -25.01 -39.52 -18.92
CA GLN A 142 -25.25 -38.22 -18.28
C GLN A 142 -24.96 -38.28 -16.78
N ARG A 143 -25.18 -39.41 -16.09
CA ARG A 143 -24.75 -39.60 -14.68
C ARG A 143 -23.24 -39.51 -14.53
N LEU A 144 -22.49 -40.18 -15.41
CA LEU A 144 -21.03 -40.08 -15.47
C LEU A 144 -20.58 -38.63 -15.67
N GLN A 145 -21.20 -37.92 -16.63
CA GLN A 145 -20.91 -36.51 -16.85
C GLN A 145 -21.24 -35.65 -15.62
N TYR A 146 -22.39 -35.87 -14.98
CA TYR A 146 -22.81 -35.15 -13.78
C TYR A 146 -21.81 -35.33 -12.62
N ASN A 147 -21.38 -36.57 -12.37
CA ASN A 147 -20.41 -36.89 -11.30
C ASN A 147 -19.04 -36.27 -11.60
N SER A 148 -18.56 -36.38 -12.84
CA SER A 148 -17.30 -35.78 -13.26
C SER A 148 -17.31 -34.23 -13.18
N LEU A 149 -18.45 -33.59 -13.48
CA LEU A 149 -18.60 -32.14 -13.31
C LEU A 149 -18.47 -31.72 -11.84
N LEU A 150 -19.12 -32.43 -10.91
CA LEU A 150 -19.00 -32.15 -9.48
C LEU A 150 -17.56 -32.30 -8.96
N SER A 151 -16.91 -33.42 -9.31
CA SER A 151 -15.52 -33.71 -8.99
C SER A 151 -14.58 -32.60 -9.53
N ASN A 152 -14.72 -32.23 -10.80
CA ASN A 152 -13.90 -31.20 -11.43
C ASN A 152 -14.13 -29.80 -10.84
N MET A 153 -15.38 -29.41 -10.57
CA MET A 153 -15.67 -28.11 -9.95
C MET A 153 -15.09 -28.03 -8.54
N SER A 154 -15.23 -29.08 -7.73
CA SER A 154 -14.64 -29.18 -6.39
C SER A 154 -13.10 -29.09 -6.44
N ARG A 155 -12.48 -29.81 -7.39
CA ARG A 155 -11.03 -29.80 -7.61
C ARG A 155 -10.53 -28.41 -8.00
N ILE A 156 -11.13 -27.78 -9.01
CA ILE A 156 -10.72 -26.43 -9.48
C ILE A 156 -10.78 -25.44 -8.33
N TYR A 157 -11.86 -25.45 -7.55
CA TYR A 157 -11.99 -24.56 -6.40
C TYR A 157 -10.91 -24.82 -5.35
N SER A 158 -10.71 -26.08 -4.96
CA SER A 158 -9.83 -26.42 -3.83
C SER A 158 -8.34 -26.33 -4.16
N THR A 159 -7.96 -26.48 -5.44
CA THR A 159 -6.56 -26.39 -5.89
C THR A 159 -6.19 -25.02 -6.49
N GLY A 160 -7.12 -24.07 -6.51
CA GLY A 160 -6.90 -22.72 -7.05
C GLY A 160 -5.78 -21.99 -6.32
N LYS A 161 -4.90 -21.30 -7.06
CA LYS A 161 -3.79 -20.51 -6.51
C LYS A 161 -3.64 -19.18 -7.25
N VAL A 162 -3.22 -18.14 -6.53
CA VAL A 162 -2.96 -16.80 -7.05
C VAL A 162 -1.45 -16.56 -7.07
N CYS A 163 -0.89 -16.30 -8.24
CA CYS A 163 0.57 -16.18 -8.42
C CYS A 163 0.98 -14.74 -8.77
N PHE A 164 2.15 -14.30 -8.29
CA PHE A 164 2.67 -12.96 -8.59
C PHE A 164 3.07 -12.80 -10.06
N PRO A 165 2.82 -11.64 -10.69
CA PRO A 165 3.18 -11.40 -12.10
C PRO A 165 4.68 -11.54 -12.39
N ASN A 166 5.54 -11.07 -11.47
CA ASN A 166 7.00 -10.97 -11.67
C ASN A 166 7.83 -11.94 -10.80
N LYS A 167 7.18 -12.79 -10.00
CA LYS A 167 7.83 -13.79 -9.13
C LYS A 167 7.10 -15.13 -9.30
N THR A 168 7.46 -15.88 -10.34
CA THR A 168 6.85 -17.18 -10.67
C THR A 168 7.01 -18.27 -9.61
N ALA A 169 7.84 -18.04 -8.59
CA ALA A 169 8.18 -19.04 -7.57
C ALA A 169 7.22 -19.12 -6.37
N THR A 170 6.24 -18.21 -6.22
CA THR A 170 5.37 -18.19 -5.03
C THR A 170 3.93 -17.90 -5.41
N CYS A 171 3.03 -18.86 -5.16
CA CYS A 171 1.59 -18.70 -5.34
C CYS A 171 0.88 -18.88 -3.99
N TRP A 172 -0.20 -18.13 -3.77
CA TRP A 172 -1.01 -18.17 -2.57
C TRP A 172 -2.23 -19.05 -2.77
N SER A 173 -2.49 -19.95 -1.81
CA SER A 173 -3.73 -20.71 -1.74
C SER A 173 -4.80 -19.91 -1.00
N LEU A 174 -6.09 -20.27 -1.18
CA LEU A 174 -7.18 -19.62 -0.46
C LEU A 174 -6.98 -19.69 1.06
N ASP A 175 -6.61 -20.87 1.56
CA ASP A 175 -6.38 -21.14 2.98
C ASP A 175 -4.99 -21.79 3.20
N PRO A 176 -4.03 -21.10 3.86
CA PRO A 176 -4.25 -19.91 4.70
C PRO A 176 -3.92 -18.56 4.06
N GLU A 177 -3.18 -18.50 2.94
CA GLU A 177 -2.53 -17.25 2.54
C GLU A 177 -3.51 -16.12 2.17
N LEU A 178 -4.44 -16.37 1.24
CA LEU A 178 -5.38 -15.32 0.81
C LEU A 178 -6.34 -14.93 1.93
N THR A 179 -6.83 -15.91 2.70
CA THR A 179 -7.69 -15.65 3.86
C THR A 179 -6.98 -14.75 4.87
N ASN A 180 -5.72 -15.02 5.19
CA ASN A 180 -4.93 -14.18 6.10
C ASN A 180 -4.69 -12.77 5.53
N ILE A 181 -4.45 -12.64 4.22
CA ILE A 181 -4.27 -11.34 3.56
C ILE A 181 -5.55 -10.51 3.68
N LEU A 182 -6.71 -11.06 3.34
CA LEU A 182 -7.98 -10.35 3.44
C LEU A 182 -8.35 -10.02 4.89
N ALA A 183 -8.07 -10.92 5.83
CA ALA A 183 -8.38 -10.72 7.24
C ALA A 183 -7.54 -9.62 7.89
N SER A 184 -6.22 -9.57 7.61
CA SER A 184 -5.27 -8.76 8.39
C SER A 184 -4.61 -7.62 7.61
N SER A 185 -4.51 -7.70 6.28
CA SER A 185 -3.85 -6.66 5.51
C SER A 185 -4.73 -5.41 5.43
N ARG A 186 -4.10 -4.25 5.57
CA ARG A 186 -4.73 -2.93 5.39
C ARG A 186 -4.18 -2.19 4.16
N ASN A 187 -3.38 -2.86 3.32
CA ASN A 187 -2.88 -2.30 2.06
C ASN A 187 -3.92 -2.57 0.96
N TYR A 188 -4.59 -1.51 0.48
CA TYR A 188 -5.64 -1.57 -0.55
C TYR A 188 -5.20 -2.37 -1.79
N ALA A 189 -4.02 -2.09 -2.34
CA ALA A 189 -3.54 -2.76 -3.56
C ALA A 189 -3.26 -4.26 -3.33
N LYS A 190 -2.76 -4.63 -2.15
CA LYS A 190 -2.50 -6.03 -1.79
C LYS A 190 -3.79 -6.84 -1.62
N VAL A 191 -4.79 -6.28 -0.92
CA VAL A 191 -6.10 -6.94 -0.80
C VAL A 191 -6.85 -6.97 -2.12
N LEU A 192 -6.65 -5.96 -2.99
CA LEU A 192 -7.20 -5.94 -4.35
C LEU A 192 -6.65 -7.10 -5.19
N PHE A 193 -5.33 -7.28 -5.16
CA PHE A 193 -4.65 -8.36 -5.89
C PHE A 193 -5.09 -9.75 -5.42
N ALA A 194 -5.21 -9.94 -4.10
CA ALA A 194 -5.70 -11.20 -3.54
C ALA A 194 -7.16 -11.48 -3.98
N TRP A 195 -8.01 -10.46 -3.94
CA TRP A 195 -9.43 -10.60 -4.31
C TRP A 195 -9.62 -10.86 -5.81
N GLU A 196 -9.02 -10.04 -6.66
CA GLU A 196 -9.11 -10.17 -8.13
C GLU A 196 -8.50 -11.49 -8.59
N GLY A 197 -7.29 -11.79 -8.11
CA GLY A 197 -6.58 -13.01 -8.45
C GLY A 197 -7.38 -14.26 -8.09
N TRP A 198 -8.04 -14.30 -6.93
CA TRP A 198 -8.88 -15.45 -6.54
C TRP A 198 -10.08 -15.60 -7.47
N HIS A 199 -10.85 -14.52 -7.65
CA HIS A 199 -12.06 -14.55 -8.46
C HIS A 199 -11.77 -14.93 -9.91
N ASP A 200 -10.62 -14.53 -10.46
CA ASP A 200 -10.20 -14.90 -11.80
C ASP A 200 -9.69 -16.34 -11.88
N ALA A 201 -8.83 -16.75 -10.95
CA ALA A 201 -8.19 -18.06 -10.96
C ALA A 201 -9.18 -19.22 -10.85
N VAL A 202 -10.26 -19.06 -10.07
CA VAL A 202 -11.27 -20.12 -9.92
C VAL A 202 -12.58 -19.83 -10.65
N GLY A 203 -13.03 -18.57 -10.72
CA GLY A 203 -14.33 -18.25 -11.32
C GLY A 203 -14.37 -18.54 -12.82
N ILE A 204 -13.40 -18.00 -13.57
CA ILE A 204 -13.33 -18.15 -15.03
C ILE A 204 -13.37 -19.63 -15.48
N PRO A 205 -12.54 -20.54 -14.96
CA PRO A 205 -12.58 -21.95 -15.37
C PRO A 205 -13.82 -22.71 -14.89
N LEU A 206 -14.48 -22.29 -13.80
CA LEU A 206 -15.71 -22.93 -13.32
C LEU A 206 -16.94 -22.60 -14.18
N ARG A 207 -16.92 -21.46 -14.87
CA ARG A 207 -18.07 -20.95 -15.63
C ARG A 207 -18.69 -21.97 -16.61
N PRO A 208 -17.94 -22.59 -17.54
CA PRO A 208 -18.52 -23.57 -18.47
C PRO A 208 -19.05 -24.82 -17.77
N LEU A 209 -18.32 -25.32 -16.76
CA LEU A 209 -18.74 -26.53 -16.02
C LEU A 209 -20.05 -26.31 -15.27
N TYR A 210 -20.26 -25.12 -14.71
CA TYR A 210 -21.48 -24.79 -13.98
C TYR A 210 -22.72 -24.72 -14.90
N GLN A 211 -22.52 -24.34 -16.17
CA GLN A 211 -23.60 -24.31 -17.17
C GLN A 211 -24.08 -25.73 -17.48
N ASP A 212 -23.15 -26.63 -17.76
CA ASP A 212 -23.44 -28.03 -18.05
C ASP A 212 -24.07 -28.73 -16.83
N PHE A 213 -23.51 -28.48 -15.64
CA PHE A 213 -24.07 -28.97 -14.38
C PHE A 213 -25.53 -28.52 -14.19
N THR A 214 -25.81 -27.24 -14.40
CA THR A 214 -27.15 -26.67 -14.23
C THR A 214 -28.16 -27.33 -15.18
N ALA A 215 -27.77 -27.57 -16.43
CA ALA A 215 -28.62 -28.22 -17.42
C ALA A 215 -28.98 -29.66 -17.00
N LEU A 216 -27.98 -30.47 -16.64
CA LEU A 216 -28.18 -31.85 -16.19
C LEU A 216 -28.95 -31.93 -14.87
N SER A 217 -28.66 -31.04 -13.92
CA SER A 217 -29.37 -30.99 -12.64
C SER A 217 -30.86 -30.73 -12.85
N ASN A 218 -31.20 -29.75 -13.69
CA ASN A 218 -32.60 -29.46 -14.01
C ASN A 218 -33.29 -30.60 -14.77
N GLU A 219 -32.60 -31.27 -15.71
CA GLU A 219 -33.12 -32.45 -16.41
C GLU A 219 -33.47 -33.58 -15.41
N ALA A 220 -32.60 -33.80 -14.42
CA ALA A 220 -32.79 -34.83 -13.40
C ALA A 220 -34.04 -34.58 -12.55
N TYR A 221 -34.18 -33.37 -11.99
CA TYR A 221 -35.27 -33.06 -11.06
C TYR A 221 -36.62 -32.78 -11.74
N ARG A 222 -36.63 -32.43 -13.04
CA ARG A 222 -37.88 -32.37 -13.82
C ARG A 222 -38.58 -33.72 -13.93
N GLN A 223 -37.82 -34.81 -13.98
CA GLN A 223 -38.37 -36.17 -13.99
C GLN A 223 -38.97 -36.59 -12.63
N ASP A 224 -38.64 -35.87 -11.55
CA ASP A 224 -39.28 -36.01 -10.24
C ASP A 224 -40.47 -35.04 -10.04
N GLY A 225 -40.85 -34.29 -11.07
CA GLY A 225 -42.03 -33.40 -11.04
C GLY A 225 -41.77 -31.97 -10.57
N PHE A 226 -40.52 -31.57 -10.36
CA PHE A 226 -40.16 -30.17 -10.04
C PHE A 226 -39.91 -29.36 -11.31
N SER A 227 -40.13 -28.03 -11.29
CA SER A 227 -39.84 -27.17 -12.45
C SER A 227 -38.34 -27.10 -12.78
N ASP A 228 -37.52 -27.10 -11.74
CA ASP A 228 -36.08 -26.93 -11.74
C ASP A 228 -35.49 -27.37 -10.39
N THR A 229 -34.16 -27.48 -10.30
CA THR A 229 -33.45 -27.87 -9.07
C THR A 229 -33.72 -26.92 -7.90
N GLY A 230 -33.95 -25.63 -8.19
CA GLY A 230 -34.28 -24.63 -7.17
C GLY A 230 -35.62 -24.92 -6.49
N ALA A 231 -36.65 -25.28 -7.27
CA ALA A 231 -37.95 -25.68 -6.72
C ALA A 231 -37.85 -26.93 -5.83
N TYR A 232 -37.03 -27.91 -6.23
CA TYR A 232 -36.71 -29.06 -5.38
C TYR A 232 -36.09 -28.63 -4.04
N TRP A 233 -35.09 -27.75 -4.04
CA TRP A 233 -34.47 -27.29 -2.79
C TRP A 233 -35.42 -26.51 -1.89
N ARG A 234 -36.31 -25.68 -2.46
CA ARG A 234 -37.31 -24.94 -1.68
C ARG A 234 -38.38 -25.87 -1.06
N SER A 235 -38.66 -27.01 -1.70
CA SER A 235 -39.65 -27.99 -1.20
C SER A 235 -39.32 -28.54 0.19
N TRP A 236 -38.04 -28.55 0.58
CA TRP A 236 -37.58 -29.04 1.88
C TRP A 236 -38.10 -28.23 3.09
N TYR A 237 -38.64 -27.04 2.85
CA TYR A 237 -39.23 -26.19 3.88
C TYR A 237 -40.75 -26.37 3.98
N GLU A 238 -41.38 -27.23 3.17
CA GLU A 238 -42.80 -27.58 3.27
C GLU A 238 -43.73 -26.36 3.43
N SER A 239 -43.40 -25.26 2.72
CA SER A 239 -44.06 -23.96 2.85
C SER A 239 -44.33 -23.37 1.47
N PRO A 240 -45.61 -23.24 1.05
CA PRO A 240 -45.94 -22.71 -0.27
C PRO A 240 -45.58 -21.22 -0.43
N SER A 241 -45.51 -20.45 0.67
CA SER A 241 -45.15 -19.03 0.68
C SER A 241 -43.69 -18.80 1.12
N PHE A 242 -42.80 -19.79 0.97
CA PHE A 242 -41.44 -19.72 1.53
C PHE A 242 -40.66 -18.49 1.05
N GLU A 243 -40.66 -18.18 -0.25
CA GLU A 243 -39.94 -17.03 -0.80
C GLU A 243 -40.46 -15.69 -0.24
N GLU A 244 -41.79 -15.53 -0.15
CA GLU A 244 -42.44 -14.33 0.40
C GLU A 244 -42.12 -14.16 1.90
N SER A 245 -42.15 -15.25 2.67
CA SER A 245 -41.79 -15.23 4.09
C SER A 245 -40.35 -14.80 4.31
N LEU A 246 -39.42 -15.24 3.48
CA LEU A 246 -38.01 -14.83 3.55
C LEU A 246 -37.81 -13.34 3.20
N GLU A 247 -38.52 -12.85 2.19
CA GLU A 247 -38.48 -11.43 1.82
C GLU A 247 -39.02 -10.53 2.94
N HIS A 248 -40.12 -10.93 3.57
CA HIS A 248 -40.65 -10.25 4.73
C HIS A 248 -39.66 -10.23 5.91
N LEU A 249 -39.01 -11.37 6.21
CA LEU A 249 -37.97 -11.45 7.25
C LEU A 249 -36.78 -10.54 6.93
N TYR A 250 -36.33 -10.50 5.67
CA TYR A 250 -35.23 -9.63 5.28
C TYR A 250 -35.56 -8.15 5.49
N HIS A 251 -36.77 -7.71 5.14
CA HIS A 251 -37.18 -6.32 5.36
C HIS A 251 -37.25 -5.92 6.85
N GLN A 252 -37.47 -6.86 7.76
CA GLN A 252 -37.43 -6.58 9.20
C GLN A 252 -36.01 -6.27 9.69
N VAL A 253 -35.00 -6.97 9.16
CA VAL A 253 -33.59 -6.84 9.56
C VAL A 253 -32.81 -5.82 8.74
N GLU A 254 -33.30 -5.46 7.55
CA GLU A 254 -32.66 -4.52 6.62
C GLU A 254 -32.28 -3.17 7.27
N PRO A 255 -33.14 -2.50 8.09
CA PRO A 255 -32.74 -1.25 8.75
C PRO A 255 -31.52 -1.38 9.66
N LEU A 256 -31.35 -2.52 10.34
CA LEU A 256 -30.19 -2.79 11.19
C LEU A 256 -28.93 -2.97 10.34
N TYR A 257 -29.02 -3.72 9.23
CA TYR A 257 -27.92 -3.86 8.28
C TYR A 257 -27.49 -2.51 7.67
N LEU A 258 -28.45 -1.68 7.25
CA LEU A 258 -28.14 -0.38 6.64
C LEU A 258 -27.41 0.56 7.60
N ASN A 259 -27.74 0.53 8.89
CA ASN A 259 -27.03 1.29 9.91
C ASN A 259 -25.62 0.77 10.16
N LEU A 260 -25.45 -0.55 10.25
CA LEU A 260 -24.13 -1.18 10.37
C LEU A 260 -23.25 -0.84 9.16
N HIS A 261 -23.80 -0.96 7.95
CA HIS A 261 -23.11 -0.64 6.69
C HIS A 261 -22.61 0.80 6.65
N ALA A 262 -23.47 1.79 6.97
CA ALA A 262 -23.08 3.20 6.96
C ALA A 262 -21.97 3.49 7.99
N PHE A 263 -22.08 2.92 9.19
CA PHE A 263 -21.08 3.09 10.25
C PHE A 263 -19.72 2.50 9.85
N VAL A 264 -19.71 1.28 9.29
CA VAL A 264 -18.48 0.63 8.78
C VAL A 264 -17.91 1.40 7.59
N ARG A 265 -18.75 1.87 6.66
CA ARG A 265 -18.30 2.67 5.51
C ARG A 265 -17.58 3.94 5.95
N ARG A 266 -18.05 4.63 7.00
CA ARG A 266 -17.35 5.77 7.60
C ARG A 266 -15.99 5.37 8.18
N ALA A 267 -15.93 4.25 8.88
CA ALA A 267 -14.66 3.78 9.45
C ALA A 267 -13.63 3.43 8.37
N LEU A 268 -14.06 2.75 7.30
CA LEU A 268 -13.21 2.47 6.13
C LEU A 268 -12.79 3.76 5.43
N HIS A 269 -13.67 4.75 5.32
CA HIS A 269 -13.35 6.06 4.77
C HIS A 269 -12.22 6.76 5.55
N ARG A 270 -12.27 6.73 6.89
CA ARG A 270 -11.18 7.27 7.73
C ARG A 270 -9.83 6.59 7.47
N ARG A 271 -9.82 5.31 7.06
CA ARG A 271 -8.60 4.55 6.79
C ARG A 271 -8.08 4.71 5.36
N TYR A 272 -8.96 4.62 4.36
CA TYR A 272 -8.61 4.54 2.95
C TYR A 272 -8.82 5.84 2.16
N GLY A 273 -9.45 6.84 2.78
CA GLY A 273 -9.70 8.17 2.20
C GLY A 273 -10.76 8.21 1.10
N ASP A 274 -11.02 9.42 0.60
CA ASP A 274 -12.05 9.71 -0.42
C ASP A 274 -11.78 9.03 -1.77
N LYS A 275 -10.51 8.73 -2.09
CA LYS A 275 -10.14 8.07 -3.35
C LYS A 275 -10.79 6.68 -3.47
N TYR A 276 -10.80 5.92 -2.36
CA TYR A 276 -11.18 4.51 -2.38
C TYR A 276 -12.49 4.21 -1.68
N ILE A 277 -13.08 5.16 -0.93
CA ILE A 277 -14.37 4.98 -0.26
C ILE A 277 -15.26 6.19 -0.55
N ASN A 278 -16.41 5.93 -1.18
CA ASN A 278 -17.47 6.92 -1.32
C ASN A 278 -18.51 6.77 -0.22
N LEU A 279 -18.67 7.80 0.62
CA LEU A 279 -19.61 7.83 1.75
C LEU A 279 -21.10 7.74 1.36
N ARG A 280 -21.42 7.84 0.07
CA ARG A 280 -22.79 7.73 -0.50
C ARG A 280 -22.92 6.56 -1.48
N GLY A 281 -21.84 5.82 -1.69
CA GLY A 281 -21.75 4.69 -2.62
C GLY A 281 -21.65 3.33 -1.92
N PRO A 282 -21.61 2.25 -2.71
CA PRO A 282 -21.35 0.91 -2.19
C PRO A 282 -19.89 0.76 -1.71
N ILE A 283 -19.63 -0.13 -0.76
CA ILE A 283 -18.28 -0.43 -0.25
C ILE A 283 -17.54 -1.35 -1.24
N PRO A 284 -16.25 -1.12 -1.56
CA PRO A 284 -15.46 -2.07 -2.35
C PRO A 284 -15.38 -3.45 -1.68
N ALA A 285 -15.76 -4.51 -2.41
CA ALA A 285 -16.01 -5.85 -1.86
C ALA A 285 -14.81 -6.54 -1.18
N HIS A 286 -13.60 -6.04 -1.39
CA HIS A 286 -12.33 -6.60 -0.90
C HIS A 286 -11.83 -5.98 0.42
N LEU A 287 -12.55 -5.00 0.99
CA LEU A 287 -12.11 -4.26 2.19
C LEU A 287 -12.80 -4.68 3.49
N LEU A 288 -13.64 -5.72 3.43
CA LEU A 288 -14.52 -6.11 4.53
C LEU A 288 -13.98 -7.31 5.32
N GLY A 289 -12.68 -7.57 5.26
CA GLY A 289 -12.01 -8.58 6.09
C GLY A 289 -12.20 -10.04 5.65
N ASP A 290 -12.92 -10.28 4.55
CA ASP A 290 -13.26 -11.60 4.04
C ASP A 290 -13.30 -11.57 2.50
N MET A 291 -12.97 -12.71 1.86
CA MET A 291 -12.92 -12.84 0.39
C MET A 291 -14.25 -12.50 -0.28
N TRP A 292 -15.37 -12.76 0.39
CA TRP A 292 -16.71 -12.56 -0.11
C TRP A 292 -17.47 -11.46 0.61
N ALA A 293 -16.83 -10.72 1.52
CA ALA A 293 -17.48 -9.74 2.40
C ALA A 293 -18.72 -10.31 3.11
N GLN A 294 -18.71 -11.61 3.45
CA GLN A 294 -19.86 -12.27 4.09
C GLN A 294 -19.89 -12.06 5.61
N SER A 295 -18.73 -11.84 6.22
CA SER A 295 -18.56 -11.51 7.65
C SER A 295 -17.49 -10.43 7.75
N TRP A 296 -17.70 -9.47 8.64
CA TRP A 296 -16.86 -8.28 8.79
C TRP A 296 -16.10 -8.26 10.12
N GLU A 297 -16.05 -9.38 10.84
CA GLU A 297 -15.41 -9.41 12.17
C GLU A 297 -13.91 -9.11 12.12
N ASN A 298 -13.23 -9.45 11.02
CA ASN A 298 -11.80 -9.25 10.83
C ASN A 298 -11.38 -7.77 10.68
N ILE A 299 -12.36 -6.85 10.60
CA ILE A 299 -12.12 -5.40 10.61
C ILE A 299 -12.57 -4.74 11.92
N TYR A 300 -12.86 -5.54 12.97
CA TYR A 300 -13.29 -5.04 14.27
C TYR A 300 -12.31 -4.01 14.86
N ASP A 301 -11.00 -4.20 14.67
CA ASP A 301 -9.95 -3.26 15.09
C ASP A 301 -10.09 -1.85 14.48
N MET A 302 -10.68 -1.75 13.28
CA MET A 302 -10.89 -0.48 12.60
C MET A 302 -12.21 0.21 12.98
N VAL A 303 -13.17 -0.55 13.52
CA VAL A 303 -14.54 -0.07 13.76
C VAL A 303 -14.95 -0.07 15.23
N VAL A 304 -14.11 -0.60 16.13
CA VAL A 304 -14.37 -0.65 17.57
C VAL A 304 -14.71 0.75 18.12
N PRO A 305 -15.91 0.93 18.73
CA PRO A 305 -16.34 2.23 19.22
C PRO A 305 -15.53 2.74 20.41
N PHE A 306 -15.18 1.84 21.33
CA PHE A 306 -14.50 2.16 22.58
C PHE A 306 -13.20 1.34 22.71
N PRO A 307 -12.10 1.75 22.05
CA PRO A 307 -10.88 0.96 21.96
C PRO A 307 -10.12 0.79 23.29
N ASP A 308 -10.35 1.67 24.27
CA ASP A 308 -9.68 1.61 25.58
C ASP A 308 -10.25 0.52 26.51
N LYS A 309 -11.33 -0.17 26.09
CA LYS A 309 -11.96 -1.28 26.82
C LYS A 309 -11.27 -2.61 26.52
N PRO A 310 -11.47 -3.66 27.35
CA PRO A 310 -10.91 -4.98 27.09
C PRO A 310 -11.23 -5.47 25.68
N ASN A 311 -10.20 -5.98 24.98
CA ASN A 311 -10.38 -6.58 23.66
C ASN A 311 -11.22 -7.85 23.79
N LEU A 312 -12.28 -7.94 23.00
CA LEU A 312 -13.19 -9.09 22.97
C LEU A 312 -12.72 -10.18 21.99
N ASP A 313 -11.74 -9.88 21.14
CA ASP A 313 -11.05 -10.89 20.35
C ASP A 313 -9.96 -11.59 21.18
N VAL A 314 -10.27 -12.82 21.60
CA VAL A 314 -9.41 -13.67 22.44
C VAL A 314 -8.35 -14.45 21.65
N THR A 315 -8.23 -14.23 20.33
CA THR A 315 -7.25 -14.92 19.47
C THR A 315 -5.82 -14.82 20.03
N SER A 316 -5.40 -13.61 20.40
CA SER A 316 -4.06 -13.38 20.97
C SER A 316 -3.84 -14.14 22.28
N THR A 317 -4.87 -14.23 23.13
CA THR A 317 -4.84 -14.95 24.41
C THR A 317 -4.81 -16.46 24.21
N MET A 318 -5.55 -17.01 23.24
CA MET A 318 -5.51 -18.43 22.86
C MET A 318 -4.08 -18.83 22.44
N VAL A 319 -3.45 -18.01 21.58
CA VAL A 319 -2.05 -18.23 21.15
C VAL A 319 -1.09 -18.12 22.33
N GLN A 320 -1.23 -17.09 23.19
CA GLN A 320 -0.38 -16.92 24.37
C GLN A 320 -0.46 -18.10 25.34
N LYS A 321 -1.64 -18.71 25.48
CA LYS A 321 -1.87 -19.89 26.33
C LYS A 321 -1.47 -21.21 25.66
N GLY A 322 -0.99 -21.19 24.42
CA GLY A 322 -0.56 -22.39 23.69
C GLY A 322 -1.73 -23.31 23.31
N TRP A 323 -2.91 -22.74 23.02
CA TRP A 323 -4.03 -23.52 22.50
C TRP A 323 -3.67 -24.17 21.16
N ASN A 324 -4.20 -25.36 20.90
CA ASN A 324 -4.10 -26.06 19.62
C ASN A 324 -5.50 -26.50 19.15
N ALA A 325 -5.62 -27.04 17.93
CA ALA A 325 -6.91 -27.44 17.39
C ALA A 325 -7.62 -28.45 18.30
N THR A 326 -6.91 -29.49 18.75
CA THR A 326 -7.50 -30.51 19.64
C THR A 326 -8.09 -29.91 20.92
N HIS A 327 -7.41 -28.93 21.53
CA HIS A 327 -7.91 -28.24 22.71
C HIS A 327 -9.20 -27.46 22.41
N MET A 328 -9.27 -26.75 21.29
CA MET A 328 -10.50 -26.07 20.85
C MET A 328 -11.68 -27.04 20.73
N PHE A 329 -11.44 -28.22 20.14
CA PHE A 329 -12.46 -29.25 20.01
C PHE A 329 -12.91 -29.81 21.37
N ARG A 330 -11.97 -29.98 22.32
CA ARG A 330 -12.28 -30.45 23.68
C ARG A 330 -13.08 -29.44 24.48
N VAL A 331 -12.79 -28.14 24.33
CA VAL A 331 -13.57 -27.08 24.99
C VAL A 331 -15.01 -27.08 24.50
N ALA A 332 -15.22 -27.24 23.19
CA ALA A 332 -16.58 -27.36 22.66
C ALA A 332 -17.28 -28.65 23.12
N GLU A 333 -16.62 -29.82 23.09
CA GLU A 333 -17.18 -31.07 23.65
C GLU A 333 -17.62 -30.91 25.11
N GLU A 334 -16.82 -30.21 25.92
CA GLU A 334 -17.13 -29.91 27.32
C GLU A 334 -18.40 -29.05 27.44
N PHE A 335 -18.58 -28.04 26.57
CA PHE A 335 -19.80 -27.26 26.54
C PHE A 335 -21.03 -28.14 26.28
N PHE A 336 -21.00 -29.01 25.25
CA PHE A 336 -22.12 -29.91 24.94
C PHE A 336 -22.43 -30.85 26.11
N THR A 337 -21.40 -31.49 26.68
CA THR A 337 -21.58 -32.42 27.81
C THR A 337 -22.08 -31.73 29.08
N SER A 338 -21.75 -30.44 29.30
CA SER A 338 -22.30 -29.64 30.39
C SER A 338 -23.83 -29.49 30.32
N LEU A 339 -24.41 -29.55 29.11
CA LEU A 339 -25.86 -29.50 28.88
C LEU A 339 -26.53 -30.87 29.09
N GLY A 340 -25.77 -31.93 29.40
CA GLY A 340 -26.28 -33.30 29.47
C GLY A 340 -26.42 -33.97 28.10
N LEU A 341 -25.78 -33.43 27.07
CA LEU A 341 -25.73 -34.02 25.73
C LEU A 341 -24.57 -35.02 25.62
N SER A 342 -24.63 -35.90 24.61
CA SER A 342 -23.61 -36.94 24.38
C SER A 342 -22.20 -36.35 24.13
N PRO A 343 -21.12 -36.97 24.65
CA PRO A 343 -19.75 -36.63 24.26
C PRO A 343 -19.45 -37.12 22.83
N MET A 344 -18.33 -36.67 22.25
CA MET A 344 -17.88 -37.16 20.94
C MET A 344 -17.37 -38.60 21.06
N PRO A 345 -17.76 -39.51 20.14
CA PRO A 345 -17.37 -40.92 20.23
C PRO A 345 -15.87 -41.13 19.95
N PRO A 346 -15.28 -42.27 20.36
CA PRO A 346 -13.88 -42.59 20.08
C PRO A 346 -13.52 -42.52 18.58
N GLU A 347 -14.43 -42.97 17.72
CA GLU A 347 -14.27 -42.95 16.26
C GLU A 347 -14.11 -41.52 15.72
N PHE A 348 -14.83 -40.54 16.30
CA PHE A 348 -14.69 -39.14 15.92
C PHE A 348 -13.26 -38.63 16.14
N TRP A 349 -12.67 -38.92 17.30
CA TRP A 349 -11.33 -38.46 17.64
C TRP A 349 -10.24 -39.19 16.86
N ALA A 350 -10.44 -40.47 16.56
CA ALA A 350 -9.46 -41.28 15.84
C ALA A 350 -9.37 -40.91 14.35
N GLU A 351 -10.49 -40.51 13.76
CA GLU A 351 -10.64 -40.49 12.30
C GLU A 351 -10.92 -39.10 11.70
N SER A 352 -11.19 -38.07 12.50
CA SER A 352 -11.43 -36.71 12.02
C SER A 352 -10.14 -36.02 11.55
N MET A 353 -10.27 -35.11 10.58
CA MET A 353 -9.18 -34.24 10.13
C MET A 353 -9.37 -32.86 10.75
N LEU A 354 -8.77 -32.63 11.92
CA LEU A 354 -8.94 -31.40 12.71
C LEU A 354 -7.87 -30.33 12.40
N GLU A 355 -6.84 -30.68 11.65
CA GLU A 355 -5.75 -29.79 11.23
C GLU A 355 -5.42 -30.03 9.74
N LYS A 356 -4.84 -29.03 9.07
CA LYS A 356 -4.33 -29.20 7.71
C LYS A 356 -3.13 -30.17 7.74
N PRO A 357 -3.13 -31.28 6.97
CA PRO A 357 -2.01 -32.21 6.98
C PRO A 357 -0.68 -31.55 6.53
N ALA A 358 0.41 -31.87 7.22
CA ALA A 358 1.73 -31.29 6.97
C ALA A 358 2.57 -32.07 5.93
N ASP A 359 2.06 -33.19 5.41
CA ASP A 359 2.74 -34.05 4.43
C ASP A 359 2.58 -33.58 2.98
N GLY A 360 1.95 -32.43 2.77
CA GLY A 360 1.80 -31.79 1.46
C GLY A 360 0.63 -32.32 0.63
N ARG A 361 -0.22 -33.20 1.16
CA ARG A 361 -1.45 -33.61 0.45
C ARG A 361 -2.39 -32.42 0.27
N GLU A 362 -3.02 -32.34 -0.89
CA GLU A 362 -4.06 -31.34 -1.18
C GLU A 362 -5.39 -31.82 -0.57
N VAL A 363 -6.12 -30.93 0.11
CA VAL A 363 -7.37 -31.25 0.83
C VAL A 363 -8.40 -30.16 0.61
N VAL A 364 -9.68 -30.52 0.76
CA VAL A 364 -10.76 -29.53 0.83
C VAL A 364 -10.74 -28.92 2.24
N CYS A 365 -10.16 -27.73 2.42
CA CYS A 365 -10.03 -27.13 3.75
C CYS A 365 -11.32 -26.57 4.36
N HIS A 366 -12.35 -26.33 3.55
CA HIS A 366 -13.63 -25.80 4.05
C HIS A 366 -14.21 -26.71 5.14
N ALA A 367 -14.58 -26.12 6.28
CA ALA A 367 -15.12 -26.85 7.43
C ALA A 367 -16.40 -27.63 7.04
N SER A 368 -16.54 -28.83 7.58
CA SER A 368 -17.72 -29.69 7.33
C SER A 368 -17.78 -30.85 8.34
N ALA A 369 -18.99 -31.22 8.73
CA ALA A 369 -19.30 -32.37 9.57
C ALA A 369 -19.98 -33.50 8.77
N TRP A 370 -19.56 -34.74 9.03
CA TRP A 370 -19.89 -35.91 8.22
C TRP A 370 -20.58 -37.01 9.05
N ASP A 371 -21.76 -37.43 8.60
CA ASP A 371 -22.47 -38.63 9.05
C ASP A 371 -22.22 -39.76 8.03
N PHE A 372 -21.62 -40.86 8.47
CA PHE A 372 -21.34 -42.01 7.61
C PHE A 372 -22.50 -43.01 7.52
N TYR A 373 -23.65 -42.67 8.10
CA TYR A 373 -24.92 -43.42 8.06
C TYR A 373 -24.88 -44.82 8.69
N ASN A 374 -23.75 -45.24 9.28
CA ASN A 374 -23.60 -46.52 9.96
C ASN A 374 -23.82 -46.44 11.49
N ARG A 375 -24.28 -45.27 11.98
CA ARG A 375 -24.58 -44.98 13.41
C ARG A 375 -23.35 -44.98 14.33
N LYS A 376 -22.15 -45.05 13.78
CA LYS A 376 -20.88 -45.22 14.51
C LYS A 376 -19.86 -44.17 14.12
N ASP A 377 -19.59 -44.03 12.83
CA ASP A 377 -18.59 -43.11 12.30
C ASP A 377 -19.21 -41.72 12.08
N PHE A 378 -18.72 -40.75 12.85
CA PHE A 378 -19.05 -39.34 12.71
C PHE A 378 -17.75 -38.55 12.74
N ARG A 379 -17.53 -37.64 11.79
CA ARG A 379 -16.22 -36.98 11.63
C ARG A 379 -16.37 -35.49 11.33
N ILE A 380 -15.34 -34.72 11.61
CA ILE A 380 -15.18 -33.33 11.13
C ILE A 380 -13.94 -33.23 10.26
N LYS A 381 -14.07 -32.47 9.16
CA LYS A 381 -12.97 -32.09 8.27
C LYS A 381 -12.83 -30.57 8.29
N GLN A 382 -11.82 -30.06 8.99
CA GLN A 382 -11.55 -28.63 9.15
C GLN A 382 -10.04 -28.36 9.23
N CYS A 383 -9.54 -27.42 8.43
CA CYS A 383 -8.16 -26.92 8.54
C CYS A 383 -8.05 -25.89 9.67
N THR A 384 -8.26 -26.33 10.92
CA THR A 384 -8.44 -25.45 12.08
C THR A 384 -7.20 -24.60 12.36
N ARG A 385 -7.42 -23.30 12.57
CA ARG A 385 -6.40 -22.35 13.05
C ARG A 385 -6.76 -21.87 14.45
N VAL A 386 -5.77 -21.45 15.23
CA VAL A 386 -5.96 -20.98 16.61
C VAL A 386 -6.42 -19.53 16.61
N THR A 387 -7.71 -19.32 16.34
CA THR A 387 -8.36 -18.00 16.31
C THR A 387 -9.78 -18.09 16.89
N MET A 388 -10.33 -16.95 17.32
CA MET A 388 -11.66 -16.89 17.94
C MET A 388 -12.79 -17.26 16.95
N ASP A 389 -12.70 -16.84 15.68
CA ASP A 389 -13.67 -17.22 14.63
C ASP A 389 -13.67 -18.73 14.41
N GLN A 390 -12.49 -19.35 14.40
CA GLN A 390 -12.34 -20.79 14.26
C GLN A 390 -12.86 -21.52 15.49
N LEU A 391 -12.75 -20.97 16.70
CA LEU A 391 -13.37 -21.56 17.89
C LEU A 391 -14.89 -21.60 17.75
N SER A 392 -15.51 -20.54 17.23
CA SER A 392 -16.94 -20.50 16.94
C SER A 392 -17.32 -21.50 15.84
N THR A 393 -16.51 -21.61 14.79
CA THR A 393 -16.66 -22.62 13.73
C THR A 393 -16.57 -24.05 14.28
N VAL A 394 -15.68 -24.31 15.22
CA VAL A 394 -15.56 -25.62 15.89
C VAL A 394 -16.84 -25.98 16.65
N HIS A 395 -17.49 -25.01 17.32
CA HIS A 395 -18.80 -25.22 17.95
C HIS A 395 -19.91 -25.44 16.90
N HIS A 396 -19.85 -24.72 15.78
CA HIS A 396 -20.76 -24.89 14.66
C HIS A 396 -20.73 -26.33 14.14
N GLU A 397 -19.55 -26.83 13.78
CA GLU A 397 -19.36 -28.18 13.23
C GLU A 397 -19.70 -29.28 14.25
N MET A 398 -19.37 -29.10 15.53
CA MET A 398 -19.81 -30.06 16.55
C MET A 398 -21.31 -30.02 16.81
N GLY A 399 -21.99 -28.91 16.53
CA GLY A 399 -23.46 -28.86 16.54
C GLY A 399 -24.07 -29.84 15.54
N HIS A 400 -23.50 -29.93 14.34
CA HIS A 400 -23.88 -30.93 13.34
C HIS A 400 -23.64 -32.36 13.85
N VAL A 401 -22.43 -32.64 14.37
CA VAL A 401 -22.11 -33.98 14.93
C VAL A 401 -23.06 -34.33 16.07
N GLN A 402 -23.42 -33.36 16.91
CA GLN A 402 -24.37 -33.60 17.99
C GLN A 402 -25.75 -33.93 17.46
N TYR A 403 -26.22 -33.27 16.42
CA TYR A 403 -27.45 -33.64 15.74
C TYR A 403 -27.37 -35.09 15.22
N TYR A 404 -26.23 -35.45 14.61
CA TYR A 404 -25.97 -36.80 14.11
C TYR A 404 -26.12 -37.88 15.19
N LEU A 405 -25.48 -37.64 16.34
CA LEU A 405 -25.50 -38.56 17.47
C LEU A 405 -26.91 -38.75 18.05
N GLN A 406 -27.77 -37.73 18.03
CA GLN A 406 -29.10 -37.80 18.63
C GLN A 406 -30.13 -38.53 17.75
N TYR A 407 -30.04 -38.41 16.43
CA TYR A 407 -31.02 -39.03 15.52
C TYR A 407 -30.57 -40.33 14.86
N LYS A 408 -29.36 -40.82 15.19
CA LYS A 408 -28.72 -41.98 14.52
C LYS A 408 -29.56 -43.26 14.56
N ASP A 409 -30.51 -43.36 15.49
CA ASP A 409 -31.37 -44.54 15.64
C ASP A 409 -32.69 -44.42 14.84
N LEU A 410 -32.92 -43.30 14.15
CA LEU A 410 -34.00 -43.18 13.16
C LEU A 410 -33.67 -43.93 11.87
N HIS A 411 -34.71 -44.20 11.08
CA HIS A 411 -34.58 -44.66 9.70
C HIS A 411 -33.70 -43.69 8.89
N VAL A 412 -32.84 -44.20 8.01
CA VAL A 412 -31.80 -43.44 7.28
C VAL A 412 -32.37 -42.21 6.55
N SER A 413 -33.53 -42.36 5.89
CA SER A 413 -34.24 -41.25 5.21
C SER A 413 -34.74 -40.15 6.14
N LEU A 414 -34.79 -40.39 7.46
CA LEU A 414 -35.23 -39.44 8.48
C LEU A 414 -34.06 -38.78 9.25
N ARG A 415 -32.81 -39.18 8.97
CA ARG A 415 -31.59 -38.63 9.59
C ARG A 415 -31.17 -37.32 8.92
N ARG A 416 -32.00 -36.30 9.10
CA ARG A 416 -31.75 -34.91 8.68
C ARG A 416 -32.28 -33.97 9.74
N GLY A 417 -31.84 -32.71 9.74
CA GLY A 417 -32.50 -31.68 10.53
C GLY A 417 -33.96 -31.52 10.10
N ALA A 418 -34.82 -31.01 10.99
CA ALA A 418 -36.25 -30.84 10.70
C ALA A 418 -36.49 -30.07 9.38
N ASN A 419 -35.66 -29.07 9.12
CA ASN A 419 -35.31 -28.58 7.80
C ASN A 419 -33.80 -28.25 7.76
N PRO A 420 -33.20 -27.92 6.62
CA PRO A 420 -31.76 -27.61 6.54
C PRO A 420 -31.32 -26.45 7.44
N GLY A 421 -32.16 -25.44 7.65
CA GLY A 421 -31.85 -24.30 8.51
C GLY A 421 -31.75 -24.65 10.00
N PHE A 422 -32.47 -25.67 10.47
CA PHE A 422 -32.28 -26.18 11.84
C PHE A 422 -30.85 -26.68 12.03
N HIS A 423 -30.32 -27.41 11.05
CA HIS A 423 -29.02 -28.04 11.15
C HIS A 423 -27.90 -27.02 11.38
N GLU A 424 -27.92 -25.96 10.56
CA GLU A 424 -26.97 -24.85 10.67
C GLU A 424 -27.21 -23.97 11.91
N ALA A 425 -28.43 -23.98 12.48
CA ALA A 425 -28.76 -23.18 13.67
C ALA A 425 -28.25 -23.81 14.97
N ILE A 426 -28.25 -25.14 15.08
CA ILE A 426 -27.85 -25.82 16.32
C ILE A 426 -26.45 -25.43 16.76
N GLY A 427 -25.48 -25.50 15.83
CA GLY A 427 -24.09 -25.16 16.13
C GLY A 427 -23.92 -23.69 16.50
N ASP A 428 -24.61 -22.79 15.81
CA ASP A 428 -24.52 -21.34 16.03
C ASP A 428 -25.13 -20.90 17.36
N VAL A 429 -26.23 -21.52 17.82
CA VAL A 429 -26.85 -21.21 19.11
C VAL A 429 -25.88 -21.35 20.27
N LEU A 430 -25.05 -22.40 20.23
CA LEU A 430 -24.06 -22.63 21.28
C LEU A 430 -22.91 -21.62 21.17
N ALA A 431 -22.49 -21.30 19.95
CA ALA A 431 -21.49 -20.26 19.72
C ALA A 431 -21.92 -18.89 20.27
N LEU A 432 -23.23 -18.56 20.24
CA LEU A 432 -23.74 -17.33 20.89
C LEU A 432 -23.43 -17.30 22.39
N SER A 433 -23.70 -18.38 23.13
CA SER A 433 -23.40 -18.47 24.56
C SER A 433 -21.89 -18.43 24.85
N VAL A 434 -21.10 -19.14 24.03
CA VAL A 434 -19.64 -19.24 24.18
C VAL A 434 -18.93 -17.92 23.90
N SER A 435 -19.46 -17.13 22.98
CA SER A 435 -18.92 -15.82 22.61
C SER A 435 -19.09 -14.75 23.71
N THR A 436 -19.94 -14.99 24.70
CA THR A 436 -20.23 -13.99 25.73
C THR A 436 -18.98 -13.69 26.57
N PRO A 437 -18.72 -12.43 26.96
CA PRO A 437 -17.58 -12.09 27.82
C PRO A 437 -17.58 -12.87 29.14
N ALA A 438 -18.76 -13.17 29.68
CA ALA A 438 -18.93 -13.98 30.89
C ALA A 438 -18.44 -15.42 30.68
N HIS A 439 -18.77 -16.05 29.55
CA HIS A 439 -18.30 -17.39 29.24
C HIS A 439 -16.80 -17.43 28.95
N LEU A 440 -16.29 -16.50 28.13
CA LEU A 440 -14.86 -16.36 27.83
C LEU A 440 -14.02 -16.21 29.11
N HIS A 441 -14.55 -15.53 30.12
CA HIS A 441 -13.91 -15.44 31.43
C HIS A 441 -13.91 -16.78 32.18
N LYS A 442 -15.04 -17.51 32.20
CA LYS A 442 -15.14 -18.85 32.84
C LYS A 442 -14.13 -19.84 32.28
N ILE A 443 -13.90 -19.83 30.96
CA ILE A 443 -12.93 -20.70 30.28
C ILE A 443 -11.50 -20.12 30.27
N GLY A 444 -11.27 -19.00 30.95
CA GLY A 444 -9.96 -18.40 31.17
C GLY A 444 -9.34 -17.73 29.95
N LEU A 445 -10.14 -17.32 28.96
CA LEU A 445 -9.70 -16.55 27.79
C LEU A 445 -9.83 -15.04 27.95
N LEU A 446 -10.61 -14.57 28.94
CA LEU A 446 -10.76 -13.16 29.27
C LEU A 446 -10.43 -12.91 30.75
N ASP A 447 -9.51 -12.00 31.06
CA ASP A 447 -9.07 -11.77 32.45
C ASP A 447 -10.08 -10.99 33.29
N ARG A 448 -10.85 -10.10 32.66
CA ARG A 448 -11.83 -9.22 33.33
C ARG A 448 -13.13 -9.17 32.53
N VAL A 449 -14.25 -9.29 33.22
CA VAL A 449 -15.58 -9.01 32.65
C VAL A 449 -15.95 -7.59 33.05
N ALA A 450 -15.92 -6.67 32.08
CA ALA A 450 -16.50 -5.34 32.26
C ALA A 450 -18.01 -5.45 32.00
N ASN A 451 -18.81 -5.02 32.98
CA ASN A 451 -20.27 -4.99 32.87
C ASN A 451 -20.72 -3.52 32.80
N ASP A 452 -20.40 -2.88 31.68
CA ASP A 452 -20.74 -1.50 31.38
C ASP A 452 -21.19 -1.35 29.92
N ILE A 453 -21.94 -0.28 29.66
CA ILE A 453 -22.58 -0.03 28.36
C ILE A 453 -21.55 -0.01 27.22
N GLU A 454 -20.35 0.54 27.44
CA GLU A 454 -19.32 0.66 26.40
C GLU A 454 -18.81 -0.73 26.00
N SER A 455 -18.61 -1.63 26.97
CA SER A 455 -18.25 -3.03 26.71
C SER A 455 -19.39 -3.83 26.05
N ASP A 456 -20.64 -3.62 26.44
CA ASP A 456 -21.79 -4.25 25.79
C ASP A 456 -21.92 -3.82 24.31
N ILE A 457 -21.73 -2.53 24.02
CA ILE A 457 -21.77 -2.02 22.64
C ILE A 457 -20.61 -2.58 21.80
N ASN A 458 -19.39 -2.66 22.36
CA ASN A 458 -18.26 -3.31 21.71
C ASN A 458 -18.57 -4.77 21.36
N TYR A 459 -19.13 -5.53 22.30
CA TYR A 459 -19.52 -6.93 22.09
C TYR A 459 -20.58 -7.07 21.01
N LEU A 460 -21.68 -6.32 21.15
CA LEU A 460 -22.79 -6.37 20.21
C LEU A 460 -22.39 -5.90 18.80
N LEU A 461 -21.47 -4.94 18.67
CA LEU A 461 -20.93 -4.57 17.37
C LEU A 461 -20.11 -5.72 16.77
N LYS A 462 -19.22 -6.36 17.54
CA LYS A 462 -18.48 -7.53 17.06
C LYS A 462 -19.44 -8.63 16.56
N MET A 463 -20.47 -8.93 17.33
CA MET A 463 -21.51 -9.88 16.94
C MET A 463 -22.31 -9.42 15.72
N ALA A 464 -22.55 -8.12 15.56
CA ALA A 464 -23.25 -7.59 14.38
C ALA A 464 -22.40 -7.70 13.11
N LEU A 465 -21.09 -7.49 13.20
CA LEU A 465 -20.15 -7.69 12.10
C LEU A 465 -20.12 -9.15 11.62
N GLU A 466 -20.41 -10.11 12.49
CA GLU A 466 -20.50 -11.53 12.12
C GLU A 466 -21.91 -11.91 11.64
N LYS A 467 -22.96 -11.59 12.43
CA LYS A 467 -24.33 -12.09 12.21
C LYS A 467 -25.16 -11.18 11.30
N ILE A 468 -25.15 -9.87 11.54
CA ILE A 468 -25.97 -8.92 10.76
C ILE A 468 -25.37 -8.69 9.36
N ALA A 469 -24.04 -8.57 9.27
CA ALA A 469 -23.37 -8.38 7.98
C ALA A 469 -23.58 -9.55 7.01
N PHE A 470 -23.81 -10.75 7.54
CA PHE A 470 -24.02 -11.97 6.77
C PHE A 470 -25.41 -12.08 6.14
N LEU A 471 -26.46 -11.61 6.81
CA LEU A 471 -27.87 -11.75 6.38
C LEU A 471 -28.12 -11.42 4.90
N PRO A 472 -27.68 -10.26 4.35
CA PRO A 472 -27.86 -9.98 2.93
C PRO A 472 -27.15 -10.98 2.02
N PHE A 473 -25.96 -11.46 2.40
CA PHE A 473 -25.24 -12.47 1.62
C PHE A 473 -25.93 -13.84 1.69
N GLY A 474 -26.31 -14.28 2.90
CA GLY A 474 -27.09 -15.50 3.14
C GLY A 474 -28.36 -15.57 2.31
N TYR A 475 -29.02 -14.42 2.13
CA TYR A 475 -30.24 -14.30 1.33
C TYR A 475 -29.98 -14.31 -0.18
N LEU A 476 -29.02 -13.50 -0.65
CA LEU A 476 -28.86 -13.23 -2.08
C LEU A 476 -28.30 -14.41 -2.90
N VAL A 477 -27.52 -15.30 -2.27
CA VAL A 477 -26.81 -16.37 -3.00
C VAL A 477 -27.79 -17.37 -3.63
N ASP A 478 -28.78 -17.83 -2.87
CA ASP A 478 -29.78 -18.74 -3.42
C ASP A 478 -30.86 -18.00 -4.23
N GLN A 479 -31.11 -16.70 -4.00
CA GLN A 479 -31.89 -15.91 -4.95
C GLN A 479 -31.26 -15.92 -6.36
N TRP A 480 -29.93 -15.73 -6.44
CA TRP A 480 -29.19 -15.82 -7.69
C TRP A 480 -29.30 -17.23 -8.30
N ARG A 481 -29.06 -18.29 -7.51
CA ARG A 481 -29.12 -19.68 -8.02
C ARG A 481 -30.52 -20.10 -8.44
N TRP A 482 -31.56 -19.70 -7.73
CA TRP A 482 -32.94 -19.95 -8.16
C TRP A 482 -33.24 -19.22 -9.46
N GLY A 483 -32.69 -18.02 -9.67
CA GLY A 483 -32.69 -17.33 -10.96
C GLY A 483 -32.01 -18.14 -12.07
N VAL A 484 -30.85 -18.73 -11.77
CA VAL A 484 -30.10 -19.59 -12.70
C VAL A 484 -30.85 -20.89 -13.03
N PHE A 485 -31.31 -21.63 -12.03
CA PHE A 485 -32.04 -22.90 -12.23
C PHE A 485 -33.35 -22.69 -12.98
N SER A 486 -34.08 -21.60 -12.71
CA SER A 486 -35.32 -21.26 -13.43
C SER A 486 -35.08 -20.70 -14.84
N GLY A 487 -33.84 -20.37 -15.20
CA GLY A 487 -33.49 -19.74 -16.48
C GLY A 487 -33.73 -18.22 -16.55
N ARG A 488 -34.20 -17.59 -15.46
CA ARG A 488 -34.30 -16.11 -15.35
C ARG A 488 -32.93 -15.43 -15.49
N THR A 489 -31.89 -16.09 -15.00
CA THR A 489 -30.48 -15.66 -15.11
C THR A 489 -29.74 -16.63 -16.05
N PRO A 490 -29.76 -16.38 -17.37
CA PRO A 490 -29.03 -17.22 -18.33
C PRO A 490 -27.51 -17.03 -18.19
N PRO A 491 -26.69 -17.92 -18.76
CA PRO A 491 -25.22 -17.82 -18.72
C PRO A 491 -24.63 -16.49 -19.19
N SER A 492 -25.33 -15.77 -20.07
CA SER A 492 -24.96 -14.43 -20.55
C SER A 492 -25.17 -13.30 -19.54
N ARG A 493 -25.71 -13.62 -18.35
CA ARG A 493 -25.99 -12.68 -17.26
C ARG A 493 -25.55 -13.21 -15.89
N TYR A 494 -24.77 -14.28 -15.85
CA TYR A 494 -24.36 -14.89 -14.58
C TYR A 494 -23.67 -13.85 -13.68
N ASN A 495 -22.73 -13.10 -14.24
CA ASN A 495 -21.96 -12.15 -13.45
C ASN A 495 -22.70 -10.83 -13.23
N TYR A 496 -23.45 -10.37 -14.24
CA TYR A 496 -24.30 -9.18 -14.14
C TYR A 496 -25.36 -9.32 -13.04
N ASP A 497 -26.13 -10.42 -13.03
CA ASP A 497 -27.18 -10.63 -12.03
C ASP A 497 -26.58 -10.90 -10.64
N TRP A 498 -25.40 -11.53 -10.57
CA TRP A 498 -24.66 -11.69 -9.32
C TRP A 498 -24.32 -10.32 -8.72
N TRP A 499 -23.69 -9.42 -9.49
CA TRP A 499 -23.34 -8.08 -8.99
C TRP A 499 -24.53 -7.16 -8.79
N TYR A 500 -25.62 -7.35 -9.53
CA TYR A 500 -26.89 -6.70 -9.24
C TYR A 500 -27.36 -7.06 -7.83
N LEU A 501 -27.41 -8.34 -7.48
CA LEU A 501 -27.86 -8.80 -6.16
C LEU A 501 -26.88 -8.41 -5.04
N ARG A 502 -25.57 -8.52 -5.27
CA ARG A 502 -24.52 -8.08 -4.33
C ARG A 502 -24.63 -6.58 -4.04
N THR A 503 -24.84 -5.75 -5.06
CA THR A 503 -25.05 -4.31 -4.87
C THR A 503 -26.41 -4.04 -4.19
N LYS A 504 -27.48 -4.74 -4.61
CA LYS A 504 -28.85 -4.53 -4.09
C LYS A 504 -28.98 -4.84 -2.60
N TYR A 505 -28.39 -5.94 -2.13
CA TYR A 505 -28.59 -6.39 -0.75
C TYR A 505 -27.43 -6.01 0.16
N GLN A 506 -26.17 -6.20 -0.29
CA GLN A 506 -25.01 -5.86 0.54
C GLN A 506 -24.53 -4.42 0.37
N GLY A 507 -24.87 -3.74 -0.72
CA GLY A 507 -24.33 -2.40 -0.95
C GLY A 507 -22.82 -2.41 -1.13
N ILE A 508 -22.32 -3.39 -1.87
CA ILE A 508 -20.92 -3.53 -2.21
C ILE A 508 -20.72 -3.55 -3.72
N CYS A 509 -19.54 -3.14 -4.17
CA CYS A 509 -19.19 -3.12 -5.59
C CYS A 509 -17.90 -3.88 -5.86
N PRO A 510 -17.71 -4.43 -7.06
CA PRO A 510 -16.43 -5.02 -7.43
C PRO A 510 -15.37 -3.90 -7.48
N PRO A 511 -14.16 -4.13 -6.96
CA PRO A 511 -13.11 -3.12 -6.95
C PRO A 511 -12.40 -2.96 -8.30
N VAL A 512 -12.62 -3.88 -9.24
CA VAL A 512 -12.20 -3.81 -10.64
C VAL A 512 -13.39 -4.06 -11.55
N ALA A 513 -13.30 -3.67 -12.82
CA ALA A 513 -14.36 -3.92 -13.78
C ALA A 513 -14.55 -5.44 -14.01
N ARG A 514 -15.80 -5.91 -13.98
CA ARG A 514 -16.16 -7.31 -14.24
C ARG A 514 -17.07 -7.41 -15.47
N ASN A 515 -16.97 -8.51 -16.18
CA ASN A 515 -17.76 -8.84 -17.38
C ASN A 515 -18.20 -10.31 -17.34
N GLU A 516 -18.91 -10.79 -18.38
CA GLU A 516 -19.46 -12.15 -18.44
C GLU A 516 -18.44 -13.26 -18.76
N THR A 517 -17.17 -12.94 -19.03
CA THR A 517 -16.10 -13.94 -19.00
C THR A 517 -15.84 -14.41 -17.57
N HIS A 518 -16.05 -13.53 -16.60
CA HIS A 518 -15.91 -13.83 -15.18
C HIS A 518 -17.14 -14.57 -14.65
N PHE A 519 -16.93 -15.30 -13.55
CA PHE A 519 -17.98 -16.00 -12.84
C PHE A 519 -17.72 -15.91 -11.35
N ASP A 520 -17.98 -14.73 -10.79
CA ASP A 520 -17.61 -14.37 -9.42
C ASP A 520 -18.40 -15.18 -8.38
N ALA A 521 -19.63 -15.59 -8.70
CA ALA A 521 -20.38 -16.54 -7.89
C ALA A 521 -19.63 -17.88 -7.73
N GLY A 522 -18.99 -18.37 -8.79
CA GLY A 522 -18.19 -19.60 -8.75
C GLY A 522 -16.99 -19.55 -7.80
N ALA A 523 -16.54 -18.34 -7.42
CA ALA A 523 -15.45 -18.17 -6.46
C ALA A 523 -15.89 -18.33 -4.99
N LYS A 524 -17.15 -18.68 -4.71
CA LYS A 524 -17.66 -19.04 -3.38
C LYS A 524 -17.91 -20.55 -3.30
N PHE A 525 -17.25 -21.24 -2.35
CA PHE A 525 -17.26 -22.72 -2.17
C PHE A 525 -18.59 -23.41 -2.47
N HIS A 526 -19.69 -22.92 -1.87
CA HIS A 526 -21.02 -23.52 -1.96
C HIS A 526 -21.60 -23.60 -3.38
N ILE A 527 -21.09 -22.82 -4.32
CA ILE A 527 -21.51 -22.81 -5.71
C ILE A 527 -20.92 -24.02 -6.46
N PRO A 528 -19.59 -24.18 -6.60
CA PRO A 528 -18.99 -25.36 -7.24
C PRO A 528 -19.21 -26.66 -6.44
N SER A 529 -19.36 -26.60 -5.11
CA SER A 529 -19.70 -27.79 -4.30
C SER A 529 -21.20 -28.11 -4.27
N VAL A 530 -22.03 -27.29 -4.92
CA VAL A 530 -23.49 -27.50 -5.06
C VAL A 530 -24.19 -27.65 -3.70
N THR A 531 -23.81 -26.83 -2.72
CA THR A 531 -24.44 -26.81 -1.39
C THR A 531 -25.48 -25.67 -1.33
N PRO A 532 -26.78 -25.95 -1.15
CA PRO A 532 -27.84 -24.92 -1.01
C PRO A 532 -27.53 -23.91 0.10
N TYR A 533 -27.75 -22.61 -0.14
CA TYR A 533 -27.28 -21.54 0.74
C TYR A 533 -28.36 -20.92 1.63
N ILE A 534 -29.64 -20.99 1.25
CA ILE A 534 -30.71 -20.32 2.01
C ILE A 534 -30.85 -20.84 3.45
N ARG A 535 -30.32 -22.05 3.71
CA ARG A 535 -30.20 -22.66 5.04
C ARG A 535 -29.49 -21.75 6.04
N TYR A 536 -28.50 -20.98 5.60
CA TYR A 536 -27.74 -20.09 6.48
C TYR A 536 -28.55 -18.84 6.84
N PHE A 537 -29.31 -18.28 5.90
CA PHE A 537 -30.23 -17.17 6.22
C PHE A 537 -31.31 -17.61 7.21
N VAL A 538 -31.92 -18.79 6.99
CA VAL A 538 -32.90 -19.35 7.93
C VAL A 538 -32.25 -19.60 9.29
N SER A 539 -31.05 -20.18 9.33
CA SER A 539 -30.32 -20.40 10.58
C SER A 539 -30.02 -19.11 11.34
N PHE A 540 -29.62 -18.04 10.65
CA PHE A 540 -29.27 -16.77 11.27
C PHE A 540 -30.47 -16.05 11.88
N VAL A 541 -31.70 -16.37 11.46
CA VAL A 541 -32.91 -15.95 12.15
C VAL A 541 -33.26 -16.93 13.29
N LEU A 542 -33.27 -18.22 12.97
CA LEU A 542 -33.74 -19.29 13.85
C LEU A 542 -32.88 -19.46 15.11
N GLN A 543 -31.56 -19.25 15.01
CA GLN A 543 -30.64 -19.37 16.13
C GLN A 543 -31.00 -18.42 17.28
N PHE A 544 -31.56 -17.23 17.00
CA PHE A 544 -31.98 -16.32 18.06
C PHE A 544 -33.31 -16.74 18.69
N GLN A 545 -34.23 -17.34 17.92
CA GLN A 545 -35.45 -17.94 18.49
C GLN A 545 -35.10 -19.10 19.43
N PHE A 546 -34.14 -19.94 19.04
CA PHE A 546 -33.63 -21.02 19.88
C PHE A 546 -32.92 -20.49 21.11
N HIS A 547 -32.00 -19.52 20.95
CA HIS A 547 -31.28 -18.90 22.06
C HIS A 547 -32.24 -18.31 23.09
N GLN A 548 -33.23 -17.52 22.66
CA GLN A 548 -34.25 -16.96 23.55
C GLN A 548 -35.03 -18.04 24.32
N ALA A 549 -35.48 -19.10 23.63
CA ALA A 549 -36.23 -20.19 24.25
C ALA A 549 -35.38 -21.00 25.25
N LEU A 550 -34.11 -21.26 24.93
CA LEU A 550 -33.19 -22.01 25.78
C LEU A 550 -32.71 -21.17 26.98
N CYS A 551 -32.46 -19.88 26.80
CA CYS A 551 -32.15 -18.94 27.88
C CYS A 551 -33.29 -18.85 28.90
N LYS A 552 -34.53 -18.79 28.41
CA LYS A 552 -35.72 -18.84 29.25
C LYS A 552 -35.80 -20.14 30.04
N GLU A 553 -35.52 -21.28 29.40
CA GLU A 553 -35.51 -22.60 30.06
C GLU A 553 -34.36 -22.74 31.07
N ALA A 554 -33.22 -22.10 30.81
CA ALA A 554 -32.09 -21.99 31.73
C ALA A 554 -32.35 -21.05 32.93
N GLY A 555 -33.45 -20.29 32.90
CA GLY A 555 -33.84 -19.38 33.97
C GLY A 555 -33.16 -18.01 33.92
N HIS A 556 -32.57 -17.62 32.79
CA HIS A 556 -31.95 -16.30 32.61
C HIS A 556 -32.98 -15.16 32.75
N GLN A 557 -32.62 -14.09 33.45
CA GLN A 557 -33.49 -12.91 33.72
C GLN A 557 -32.92 -11.59 33.16
N GLY A 558 -31.72 -11.60 32.59
CA GLY A 558 -31.03 -10.41 32.08
C GLY A 558 -31.25 -10.17 30.58
N PRO A 559 -30.49 -9.22 29.99
CA PRO A 559 -30.49 -9.01 28.54
C PRO A 559 -30.16 -10.29 27.77
N LEU A 560 -30.85 -10.53 26.66
CA LEU A 560 -30.70 -11.77 25.89
C LEU A 560 -29.27 -12.02 25.40
N HIS A 561 -28.55 -10.96 25.03
CA HIS A 561 -27.15 -11.04 24.56
C HIS A 561 -26.12 -11.36 25.66
N GLN A 562 -26.52 -11.35 26.92
CA GLN A 562 -25.66 -11.74 28.05
C GLN A 562 -25.96 -13.16 28.54
N CYS A 563 -26.94 -13.85 27.92
CA CYS A 563 -27.30 -15.20 28.32
C CYS A 563 -26.20 -16.21 27.95
N ASP A 564 -25.88 -17.09 28.91
CA ASP A 564 -25.01 -18.24 28.74
C ASP A 564 -25.74 -19.49 29.27
N ILE A 565 -26.06 -20.43 28.39
CA ILE A 565 -26.79 -21.67 28.76
C ILE A 565 -25.88 -22.75 29.34
N TYR A 566 -24.56 -22.51 29.43
CA TYR A 566 -23.58 -23.46 29.97
C TYR A 566 -24.01 -24.07 31.32
N GLN A 567 -23.85 -25.39 31.46
CA GLN A 567 -24.29 -26.20 32.62
C GLN A 567 -25.81 -26.26 32.88
N SER A 568 -26.65 -25.75 31.97
CA SER A 568 -28.11 -25.89 32.09
C SER A 568 -28.62 -27.19 31.46
N THR A 569 -28.73 -28.23 32.27
CA THR A 569 -29.28 -29.53 31.82
C THR A 569 -30.76 -29.44 31.40
N LYS A 570 -31.51 -28.45 31.89
CA LYS A 570 -32.90 -28.20 31.45
C LYS A 570 -32.95 -27.67 30.01
N ALA A 571 -32.11 -26.69 29.70
CA ALA A 571 -31.98 -26.19 28.33
C ALA A 571 -31.48 -27.30 27.40
N GLY A 572 -30.48 -28.07 27.84
CA GLY A 572 -29.97 -29.22 27.10
C GLY A 572 -31.01 -30.30 26.81
N ALA A 573 -31.85 -30.67 27.79
CA ALA A 573 -32.93 -31.63 27.59
C ALA A 573 -33.97 -31.15 26.57
N LYS A 574 -34.28 -29.84 26.58
CA LYS A 574 -35.20 -29.24 25.59
C LYS A 574 -34.60 -29.23 24.19
N LEU A 575 -33.31 -28.88 24.08
CA LEU A 575 -32.56 -28.96 22.82
C LEU A 575 -32.50 -30.40 22.30
N GLN A 576 -32.23 -31.37 23.17
CA GLN A 576 -32.16 -32.79 22.83
C GLN A 576 -33.44 -33.31 22.17
N GLN A 577 -34.62 -32.88 22.63
CA GLN A 577 -35.91 -33.28 22.04
C GLN A 577 -36.03 -32.86 20.56
N VAL A 578 -35.54 -31.66 20.21
CA VAL A 578 -35.48 -31.19 18.82
C VAL A 578 -34.49 -32.01 18.00
N LEU A 579 -33.32 -32.32 18.57
CA LEU A 579 -32.28 -33.09 17.88
C LEU A 579 -32.73 -34.53 17.59
N GLN A 580 -33.42 -35.18 18.53
CA GLN A 580 -33.90 -36.56 18.37
C GLN A 580 -35.04 -36.71 17.34
N ALA A 581 -35.75 -35.62 17.03
CA ALA A 581 -36.86 -35.67 16.08
C ALA A 581 -36.40 -35.91 14.63
N GLY A 582 -35.17 -35.53 14.28
CA GLY A 582 -34.70 -35.49 12.90
C GLY A 582 -35.71 -34.78 11.98
N CYS A 583 -35.96 -35.33 10.79
CA CYS A 583 -37.06 -34.89 9.91
C CYS A 583 -38.29 -35.80 9.99
N SER A 584 -38.48 -36.53 11.10
CA SER A 584 -39.63 -37.42 11.29
C SER A 584 -40.96 -36.70 11.49
N ARG A 585 -40.92 -35.40 11.82
CA ARG A 585 -42.05 -34.51 12.05
C ARG A 585 -41.91 -33.22 11.22
N PRO A 586 -43.00 -32.52 10.88
CA PRO A 586 -42.92 -31.20 10.25
C PRO A 586 -42.12 -30.22 11.10
N TRP A 587 -41.24 -29.44 10.48
CA TRP A 587 -40.36 -28.52 11.22
C TRP A 587 -41.12 -27.45 11.99
N GLN A 588 -42.31 -27.07 11.53
CA GLN A 588 -43.19 -26.12 12.20
C GLN A 588 -43.64 -26.64 13.57
N GLU A 589 -43.94 -27.94 13.67
CA GLU A 589 -44.31 -28.56 14.94
C GLU A 589 -43.10 -28.68 15.88
N VAL A 590 -41.96 -29.10 15.35
CA VAL A 590 -40.71 -29.20 16.12
C VAL A 590 -40.28 -27.82 16.63
N LEU A 591 -40.44 -26.78 15.81
CA LEU A 591 -40.21 -25.39 16.21
C LEU A 591 -41.13 -24.99 17.37
N LYS A 592 -42.42 -25.28 17.23
CA LYS A 592 -43.45 -24.93 18.21
C LYS A 592 -43.20 -25.56 19.57
N ASP A 593 -42.73 -26.81 19.59
CA ASP A 593 -42.38 -27.49 20.84
C ASP A 593 -41.20 -26.83 21.58
N LEU A 594 -40.26 -26.22 20.84
CA LEU A 594 -39.11 -25.53 21.42
C LEU A 594 -39.40 -24.08 21.79
N VAL A 595 -39.94 -23.29 20.85
CA VAL A 595 -40.04 -21.82 20.96
C VAL A 595 -41.48 -21.33 21.19
N GLY A 596 -42.49 -22.19 21.03
CA GLY A 596 -43.91 -21.85 21.20
C GLY A 596 -44.60 -21.27 19.96
N SER A 597 -43.89 -21.15 18.83
CA SER A 597 -44.40 -20.65 17.54
C SER A 597 -44.11 -21.64 16.42
N ASP A 598 -44.96 -21.69 15.40
CA ASP A 598 -44.82 -22.54 14.20
C ASP A 598 -44.18 -21.81 13.00
N ALA A 599 -43.76 -20.56 13.17
CA ALA A 599 -43.19 -19.71 12.12
C ALA A 599 -41.81 -19.14 12.49
N LEU A 600 -41.02 -18.83 11.45
CA LEU A 600 -39.78 -18.06 11.57
C LEU A 600 -40.09 -16.60 11.95
N ASP A 601 -39.33 -16.06 12.89
CA ASP A 601 -39.55 -14.72 13.44
C ASP A 601 -38.22 -14.03 13.78
N ALA A 602 -37.99 -12.83 13.24
CA ALA A 602 -36.78 -12.05 13.49
C ALA A 602 -36.84 -11.25 14.81
N SER A 603 -37.95 -11.26 15.54
CA SER A 603 -38.12 -10.47 16.77
C SER A 603 -37.06 -10.79 17.84
N ALA A 604 -36.69 -12.06 18.02
CA ALA A 604 -35.64 -12.46 18.97
C ALA A 604 -34.24 -11.96 18.55
N LEU A 605 -33.96 -11.92 17.24
CA LEU A 605 -32.72 -11.34 16.70
C LEU A 605 -32.70 -9.82 16.95
N MET A 606 -33.81 -9.13 16.68
CA MET A 606 -33.92 -7.69 16.89
C MET A 606 -33.81 -7.31 18.37
N GLU A 607 -34.37 -8.12 19.28
CA GLU A 607 -34.19 -7.97 20.73
C GLU A 607 -32.73 -8.11 21.15
N TYR A 608 -32.03 -9.14 20.64
CA TYR A 608 -30.62 -9.38 20.94
C TYR A 608 -29.74 -8.15 20.60
N PHE A 609 -29.93 -7.57 19.42
CA PHE A 609 -29.14 -6.46 18.91
C PHE A 609 -29.71 -5.07 19.22
N GLN A 610 -30.81 -4.98 19.98
CA GLN A 610 -31.48 -3.70 20.25
C GLN A 610 -30.52 -2.60 20.76
N PRO A 611 -29.61 -2.86 21.73
CA PRO A 611 -28.75 -1.78 22.25
C PRO A 611 -27.81 -1.20 21.19
N VAL A 612 -27.15 -2.05 20.39
CA VAL A 612 -26.24 -1.58 19.33
C VAL A 612 -26.99 -0.99 18.15
N SER A 613 -28.20 -1.48 17.86
CA SER A 613 -29.07 -0.92 16.82
C SER A 613 -29.40 0.55 17.09
N GLN A 614 -29.83 0.86 18.32
CA GLN A 614 -30.11 2.22 18.76
C GLN A 614 -28.84 3.08 18.74
N TRP A 615 -27.73 2.55 19.25
CA TRP A 615 -26.46 3.25 19.27
C TRP A 615 -25.96 3.60 17.86
N LEU A 616 -26.00 2.66 16.91
CA LEU A 616 -25.61 2.88 15.51
C LEU A 616 -26.48 3.94 14.85
N GLN A 617 -27.80 3.90 15.08
CA GLN A 617 -28.73 4.90 14.55
C GLN A 617 -28.37 6.30 15.04
N GLU A 618 -28.07 6.46 16.34
CA GLU A 618 -27.64 7.74 16.90
C GLU A 618 -26.29 8.21 16.32
N GLN A 619 -25.30 7.32 16.21
CA GLN A 619 -23.99 7.69 15.65
C GLN A 619 -24.11 8.14 14.20
N ASN A 620 -24.85 7.39 13.39
CA ASN A 620 -25.04 7.71 11.97
C ASN A 620 -25.78 9.04 11.80
N GLN A 621 -26.79 9.32 12.63
CA GLN A 621 -27.48 10.61 12.63
C GLN A 621 -26.57 11.77 13.03
N ARG A 622 -25.77 11.61 14.10
CA ARG A 622 -24.83 12.64 14.57
C ARG A 622 -23.75 12.94 13.53
N ASN A 623 -23.28 11.92 12.80
CA ASN A 623 -22.26 12.07 11.76
C ASN A 623 -22.82 12.48 10.40
N GLY A 624 -24.15 12.59 10.26
CA GLY A 624 -24.81 12.96 9.01
C GLY A 624 -24.64 11.91 7.90
N GLU A 625 -24.62 10.62 8.25
CA GLU A 625 -24.44 9.54 7.29
C GLU A 625 -25.68 9.32 6.41
N VAL A 626 -25.44 8.91 5.17
CA VAL A 626 -26.49 8.47 4.25
C VAL A 626 -26.71 6.98 4.43
N LEU A 627 -27.88 6.54 4.90
CA LEU A 627 -28.22 5.12 4.92
C LEU A 627 -28.45 4.61 3.49
N GLY A 628 -27.86 3.45 3.16
CA GLY A 628 -27.85 2.91 1.82
C GLY A 628 -26.79 3.54 0.91
N TRP A 629 -26.90 3.29 -0.40
CA TRP A 629 -25.90 3.62 -1.41
C TRP A 629 -26.57 4.22 -2.66
N PRO A 630 -27.12 5.44 -2.59
CA PRO A 630 -27.78 6.08 -3.72
C PRO A 630 -26.86 6.23 -4.95
N GLU A 631 -25.54 6.31 -4.76
CA GLU A 631 -24.56 6.34 -5.85
C GLU A 631 -24.14 4.92 -6.29
N TYR A 632 -25.12 4.06 -6.60
CA TYR A 632 -24.93 2.62 -6.87
C TYR A 632 -24.01 2.30 -8.06
N GLN A 633 -23.80 3.26 -8.97
CA GLN A 633 -22.90 3.12 -10.12
C GLN A 633 -21.43 3.41 -9.77
N TRP A 634 -21.15 4.01 -8.62
CA TRP A 634 -19.78 4.35 -8.22
C TRP A 634 -18.90 3.10 -8.12
N ARG A 635 -17.64 3.23 -8.56
CA ARG A 635 -16.60 2.21 -8.47
C ARG A 635 -15.29 2.89 -8.03
N PRO A 636 -14.45 2.23 -7.21
CA PRO A 636 -13.16 2.81 -6.84
C PRO A 636 -12.20 2.79 -8.05
N PRO A 637 -11.24 3.74 -8.12
CA PRO A 637 -10.17 3.71 -9.10
C PRO A 637 -9.15 2.60 -8.77
N LEU A 638 -8.37 2.19 -9.77
CA LEU A 638 -7.20 1.34 -9.56
C LEU A 638 -6.09 2.13 -8.81
N PRO A 639 -5.25 1.45 -8.00
CA PRO A 639 -4.00 2.03 -7.53
C PRO A 639 -3.09 2.43 -8.70
N ASP A 640 -2.34 3.52 -8.56
CA ASP A 640 -1.67 4.20 -9.69
C ASP A 640 -0.65 3.30 -10.42
N ASN A 641 0.01 2.39 -9.69
CA ASN A 641 1.00 1.44 -10.24
C ASN A 641 0.51 -0.01 -10.29
N TYR A 642 -0.79 -0.27 -10.13
CA TYR A 642 -1.31 -1.63 -10.00
C TYR A 642 -1.04 -2.48 -11.27
N PRO A 643 -0.55 -3.73 -11.14
CA PRO A 643 -0.35 -4.52 -9.91
C PRO A 643 1.06 -4.44 -9.30
N GLU A 644 1.92 -3.54 -9.76
CA GLU A 644 3.26 -3.33 -9.20
C GLU A 644 3.18 -2.63 -7.83
N GLY A 645 4.12 -2.94 -6.93
CA GLY A 645 4.21 -2.29 -5.62
C GLY A 645 3.23 -2.81 -4.55
N ILE A 646 2.53 -3.92 -4.77
CA ILE A 646 1.64 -4.53 -3.74
C ILE A 646 2.39 -5.00 -2.47
N ASP A 647 3.72 -5.13 -2.54
CA ASP A 647 4.59 -5.47 -1.42
C ASP A 647 5.04 -4.23 -0.62
N LEU A 648 4.73 -3.01 -1.09
CA LEU A 648 5.13 -1.75 -0.42
C LEU A 648 4.33 -1.52 0.87
N GLU A 649 4.99 -0.91 1.86
CA GLU A 649 4.40 -0.56 3.14
C GLU A 649 3.57 0.73 3.00
N THR A 650 2.34 0.68 3.49
CA THR A 650 1.38 1.80 3.45
C THR A 650 0.95 2.25 4.85
N ASP A 651 1.48 1.63 5.90
CA ASP A 651 1.21 1.99 7.29
C ASP A 651 1.98 3.26 7.69
N GLU A 652 1.23 4.35 7.77
CA GLU A 652 1.72 5.66 8.16
C GLU A 652 2.33 5.68 9.58
N ALA A 653 1.89 4.80 10.49
CA ALA A 653 2.49 4.70 11.82
C ALA A 653 3.90 4.07 11.78
N LYS A 654 4.13 3.10 10.89
CA LYS A 654 5.47 2.56 10.63
C LYS A 654 6.35 3.60 9.94
N ALA A 655 5.77 4.34 8.99
CA ALA A 655 6.45 5.44 8.33
C ALA A 655 6.89 6.53 9.32
N ASN A 656 6.04 6.87 10.31
CA ASN A 656 6.40 7.82 11.36
C ASN A 656 7.60 7.34 12.19
N ARG A 657 7.59 6.07 12.64
CA ARG A 657 8.73 5.48 13.36
C ARG A 657 10.01 5.47 12.53
N PHE A 658 9.90 5.19 11.23
CA PHE A 658 11.02 5.28 10.29
C PHE A 658 11.60 6.70 10.24
N VAL A 659 10.75 7.72 10.09
CA VAL A 659 11.17 9.13 10.03
C VAL A 659 11.85 9.57 11.33
N GLU A 660 11.32 9.19 12.50
CA GLU A 660 11.91 9.49 13.81
C GLU A 660 13.30 8.86 13.96
N GLU A 661 13.46 7.61 13.53
CA GLU A 661 14.75 6.91 13.59
C GLU A 661 15.78 7.53 12.63
N TYR A 662 15.36 7.82 11.40
CA TYR A 662 16.19 8.50 10.40
C TYR A 662 16.69 9.84 10.94
N ASP A 663 15.79 10.70 11.42
CA ASP A 663 16.14 12.04 11.90
C ASP A 663 17.13 11.98 13.07
N ARG A 664 16.88 11.11 14.05
CA ARG A 664 17.77 10.93 15.21
C ARG A 664 19.19 10.52 14.81
N THR A 665 19.33 9.59 13.87
CA THR A 665 20.63 9.09 13.44
C THR A 665 21.33 10.04 12.47
N ALA A 666 20.58 10.70 11.59
CA ALA A 666 21.08 11.69 10.66
C ALA A 666 21.69 12.89 11.39
N LYS A 667 21.06 13.40 12.46
CA LYS A 667 21.59 14.54 13.25
C LYS A 667 23.02 14.32 13.73
N VAL A 668 23.30 13.14 14.28
CA VAL A 668 24.63 12.79 14.79
C VAL A 668 25.63 12.71 13.64
N LEU A 669 25.27 12.00 12.58
CA LEU A 669 26.18 11.75 11.46
C LEU A 669 26.51 13.03 10.67
N TRP A 670 25.51 13.88 10.42
CA TRP A 670 25.70 15.17 9.74
C TRP A 670 26.52 16.15 10.58
N ASN A 671 26.41 16.12 11.92
CA ASN A 671 27.28 16.90 12.80
C ASN A 671 28.75 16.47 12.67
N GLU A 672 29.03 15.16 12.76
CA GLU A 672 30.40 14.64 12.62
C GLU A 672 31.00 14.93 11.24
N TYR A 673 30.18 14.83 10.19
CA TYR A 673 30.57 15.19 8.84
C TYR A 673 30.87 16.68 8.70
N ALA A 674 30.00 17.55 9.22
CA ALA A 674 30.19 19.00 9.20
C ALA A 674 31.47 19.41 9.93
N GLU A 675 31.80 18.80 11.08
CA GLU A 675 33.07 19.04 11.78
C GLU A 675 34.29 18.60 10.95
N ALA A 676 34.27 17.40 10.36
CA ALA A 676 35.37 16.95 9.51
C ALA A 676 35.58 17.85 8.28
N ASN A 677 34.48 18.27 7.65
CA ASN A 677 34.51 19.15 6.49
C ASN A 677 35.01 20.56 6.86
N TRP A 678 34.56 21.08 8.00
CA TRP A 678 35.05 22.33 8.56
C TRP A 678 36.55 22.31 8.83
N HIS A 679 37.05 21.24 9.47
CA HIS A 679 38.48 21.07 9.76
C HIS A 679 39.33 21.06 8.49
N TYR A 680 38.88 20.37 7.44
CA TYR A 680 39.57 20.38 6.15
C TYR A 680 39.56 21.78 5.52
N ASN A 681 38.39 22.44 5.48
CA ASN A 681 38.23 23.77 4.86
C ASN A 681 39.02 24.88 5.56
N THR A 682 39.28 24.74 6.87
CA THR A 682 40.00 25.71 7.70
C THR A 682 41.45 25.31 8.02
N ASN A 683 41.90 24.15 7.51
CA ASN A 683 43.26 23.65 7.60
C ASN A 683 43.48 22.48 6.60
N ILE A 684 43.84 22.81 5.36
CA ILE A 684 43.99 21.84 4.27
C ILE A 684 45.26 21.00 4.50
N THR A 685 45.06 19.72 4.87
CA THR A 685 46.15 18.75 5.09
C THR A 685 45.77 17.39 4.51
N ILE A 686 46.78 16.57 4.18
CA ILE A 686 46.56 15.20 3.67
C ILE A 686 45.77 14.35 4.69
N GLU A 687 46.02 14.53 5.98
CA GLU A 687 45.30 13.80 7.02
C GLU A 687 43.84 14.27 7.14
N GLY A 688 43.61 15.59 7.10
CA GLY A 688 42.26 16.16 7.05
C GLY A 688 41.44 15.66 5.86
N SER A 689 42.07 15.58 4.68
CA SER A 689 41.47 14.98 3.48
C SER A 689 41.02 13.53 3.69
N LYS A 690 41.86 12.69 4.32
CA LYS A 690 41.51 11.29 4.60
C LYS A 690 40.34 11.18 5.58
N ILE A 691 40.33 12.00 6.63
CA ILE A 691 39.23 12.03 7.61
C ILE A 691 37.92 12.44 6.92
N LEU A 692 37.96 13.48 6.07
CA LEU A 692 36.79 13.92 5.31
C LEU A 692 36.27 12.85 4.34
N LEU A 693 37.16 12.16 3.61
CA LEU A 693 36.78 11.05 2.73
C LEU A 693 36.14 9.89 3.50
N GLN A 694 36.71 9.54 4.66
CA GLN A 694 36.14 8.52 5.54
C GLN A 694 34.74 8.93 6.04
N LYS A 695 34.53 10.18 6.45
CA LYS A 695 33.21 10.67 6.88
C LYS A 695 32.21 10.76 5.72
N ASN A 696 32.64 11.14 4.52
CA ASN A 696 31.80 11.06 3.30
C ASN A 696 31.30 9.63 3.04
N LYS A 697 32.13 8.61 3.28
CA LYS A 697 31.76 7.20 3.14
C LYS A 697 30.72 6.78 4.18
N GLU A 698 30.87 7.22 5.42
CA GLU A 698 29.90 6.96 6.50
C GLU A 698 28.54 7.57 6.21
N VAL A 699 28.50 8.84 5.77
CA VAL A 699 27.28 9.53 5.30
C VAL A 699 26.64 8.76 4.14
N SER A 700 27.42 8.37 3.14
CA SER A 700 26.89 7.64 1.99
C SER A 700 26.30 6.28 2.37
N ASN A 701 26.93 5.53 3.28
CA ASN A 701 26.39 4.27 3.77
C ASN A 701 25.06 4.45 4.51
N HIS A 702 24.93 5.51 5.31
CA HIS A 702 23.68 5.86 6.00
C HIS A 702 22.58 6.26 5.01
N THR A 703 22.90 7.13 4.05
CA THR A 703 21.98 7.55 2.98
C THR A 703 21.50 6.34 2.18
N LEU A 704 22.39 5.42 1.78
CA LEU A 704 22.00 4.22 1.05
C LEU A 704 21.10 3.31 1.90
N LYS A 705 21.43 3.08 3.18
CA LYS A 705 20.64 2.26 4.10
C LYS A 705 19.22 2.82 4.24
N TYR A 706 19.10 4.09 4.63
CA TYR A 706 17.80 4.69 4.91
C TYR A 706 17.02 5.00 3.64
N GLY A 707 17.66 5.36 2.54
CA GLY A 707 16.97 5.56 1.27
C GLY A 707 16.46 4.25 0.66
N THR A 708 17.19 3.14 0.81
CA THR A 708 16.69 1.82 0.41
C THR A 708 15.49 1.41 1.27
N TRP A 709 15.52 1.68 2.58
CA TRP A 709 14.36 1.44 3.46
C TRP A 709 13.19 2.38 3.11
N ALA A 710 13.44 3.65 2.83
CA ALA A 710 12.43 4.61 2.39
C ALA A 710 11.71 4.17 1.10
N LYS A 711 12.42 3.52 0.17
CA LYS A 711 11.85 2.95 -1.07
C LYS A 711 10.88 1.78 -0.83
N THR A 712 10.83 1.23 0.39
CA THR A 712 9.83 0.20 0.74
C THR A 712 8.47 0.78 1.10
N PHE A 713 8.36 2.10 1.30
CA PHE A 713 7.09 2.76 1.58
C PHE A 713 6.42 3.29 0.31
N ASP A 714 5.12 3.06 0.18
CA ASP A 714 4.26 3.80 -0.75
C ASP A 714 3.57 4.95 0.00
N VAL A 715 4.05 6.16 -0.24
CA VAL A 715 3.58 7.38 0.43
C VAL A 715 2.45 8.08 -0.33
N SER A 716 1.95 7.50 -1.42
CA SER A 716 0.98 8.16 -2.31
C SER A 716 -0.28 8.58 -1.57
N ASN A 717 -0.75 7.75 -0.63
CA ASN A 717 -2.00 7.92 0.11
C ASN A 717 -1.82 8.34 1.59
N PHE A 718 -0.60 8.69 2.02
CA PHE A 718 -0.37 9.17 3.38
C PHE A 718 -1.10 10.50 3.62
N GLN A 719 -1.73 10.62 4.79
CA GLN A 719 -2.48 11.81 5.18
C GLN A 719 -1.53 12.91 5.67
N ASN A 720 -0.47 12.55 6.39
CA ASN A 720 0.54 13.49 6.86
C ASN A 720 1.48 13.90 5.72
N SER A 721 1.25 15.10 5.20
CA SER A 721 2.07 15.71 4.14
C SER A 721 3.55 15.85 4.50
N THR A 722 3.86 16.04 5.79
CA THR A 722 5.24 16.16 6.28
C THR A 722 5.98 14.83 6.16
N ILE A 723 5.41 13.73 6.68
CA ILE A 723 6.01 12.40 6.58
C ILE A 723 6.19 12.01 5.12
N LYS A 724 5.16 12.24 4.30
CA LYS A 724 5.20 12.01 2.85
C LYS A 724 6.36 12.73 2.19
N ARG A 725 6.56 14.02 2.50
CA ARG A 725 7.66 14.83 1.94
C ARG A 725 9.04 14.35 2.42
N ILE A 726 9.19 14.03 3.71
CA ILE A 726 10.45 13.52 4.26
C ILE A 726 10.84 12.22 3.57
N ILE A 727 9.93 11.24 3.50
CA ILE A 727 10.23 9.94 2.89
C ILE A 727 10.59 10.10 1.41
N LYS A 728 9.87 10.95 0.65
CA LYS A 728 10.25 11.25 -0.75
C LYS A 728 11.66 11.81 -0.89
N LYS A 729 12.06 12.74 -0.02
CA LYS A 729 13.42 13.28 -0.02
C LYS A 729 14.45 12.21 0.35
N VAL A 730 14.16 11.34 1.32
CA VAL A 730 15.06 10.24 1.73
C VAL A 730 15.16 9.13 0.69
N GLN A 731 14.13 8.91 -0.14
CA GLN A 731 14.16 7.94 -1.24
C GLN A 731 15.20 8.27 -2.31
N ASN A 732 15.57 9.55 -2.47
CA ASN A 732 16.69 9.96 -3.30
C ASN A 732 18.00 9.70 -2.54
N VAL A 733 18.80 8.74 -3.03
CA VAL A 733 20.05 8.31 -2.38
C VAL A 733 21.28 9.05 -2.91
N ASP A 734 21.10 9.98 -3.87
CA ASP A 734 22.18 10.79 -4.45
C ASP A 734 23.39 9.91 -4.87
N ARG A 735 24.62 10.39 -4.68
CA ARG A 735 25.87 9.67 -4.98
C ARG A 735 26.04 8.33 -4.25
N ALA A 736 25.29 8.08 -3.17
CA ALA A 736 25.39 6.83 -2.41
C ALA A 736 24.89 5.59 -3.20
N VAL A 737 24.24 5.81 -4.35
CA VAL A 737 23.86 4.74 -5.27
C VAL A 737 25.06 4.11 -6.00
N LEU A 738 26.21 4.79 -6.03
CA LEU A 738 27.40 4.26 -6.68
C LEU A 738 28.01 3.08 -5.90
N PRO A 739 28.58 2.08 -6.60
CA PRO A 739 29.39 1.05 -5.96
C PRO A 739 30.55 1.65 -5.15
N PRO A 740 31.01 1.02 -4.06
CA PRO A 740 32.01 1.58 -3.16
C PRO A 740 33.29 2.13 -3.84
N ASN A 741 33.84 1.40 -4.81
CA ASN A 741 35.05 1.82 -5.53
C ASN A 741 34.82 3.06 -6.41
N GLU A 742 33.65 3.12 -7.07
CA GLU A 742 33.29 4.25 -7.91
C GLU A 742 32.95 5.49 -7.06
N LEU A 743 32.29 5.29 -5.92
CA LEU A 743 32.01 6.34 -4.96
C LEU A 743 33.29 6.95 -4.39
N GLU A 744 34.27 6.10 -4.04
CA GLU A 744 35.58 6.55 -3.57
C GLU A 744 36.31 7.37 -4.64
N GLU A 745 36.31 6.88 -5.88
CA GLU A 745 36.90 7.61 -7.00
C GLU A 745 36.19 8.94 -7.29
N TYR A 746 34.85 8.97 -7.26
CA TYR A 746 34.07 10.20 -7.43
C TYR A 746 34.38 11.23 -6.34
N ASN A 747 34.43 10.80 -5.08
CA ASN A 747 34.76 11.67 -3.95
C ASN A 747 36.19 12.19 -4.04
N GLN A 748 37.14 11.36 -4.49
CA GLN A 748 38.52 11.79 -4.71
C GLN A 748 38.63 12.82 -5.83
N ILE A 749 37.93 12.62 -6.96
CA ILE A 749 37.91 13.57 -8.07
C ILE A 749 37.39 14.95 -7.63
N LEU A 750 36.28 14.99 -6.88
CA LEU A 750 35.75 16.25 -6.34
C LEU A 750 36.77 16.95 -5.42
N LEU A 751 37.36 16.19 -4.50
CA LEU A 751 38.37 16.71 -3.59
C LEU A 751 39.61 17.23 -4.33
N ASP A 752 40.09 16.51 -5.35
CA ASP A 752 41.26 16.91 -6.15
C ASP A 752 40.99 18.20 -6.92
N MET A 753 39.81 18.34 -7.53
CA MET A 753 39.42 19.55 -8.23
C MET A 753 39.33 20.75 -7.28
N GLU A 754 38.66 20.59 -6.13
CA GLU A 754 38.51 21.63 -5.10
C GLU A 754 39.86 22.03 -4.48
N THR A 755 40.71 21.06 -4.15
CA THR A 755 42.06 21.29 -3.61
C THR A 755 42.93 22.02 -4.63
N THR A 756 42.93 21.56 -5.89
CA THR A 756 43.72 22.15 -6.98
C THR A 756 43.40 23.63 -7.17
N TYR A 757 42.13 24.00 -7.04
CA TYR A 757 41.72 25.39 -7.06
C TYR A 757 42.22 26.17 -5.85
N SER A 758 42.00 25.61 -4.65
CA SER A 758 42.15 26.34 -3.38
C SER A 758 43.61 26.65 -3.01
N VAL A 759 44.56 25.77 -3.38
CA VAL A 759 45.98 25.92 -3.02
C VAL A 759 46.84 26.49 -4.15
N ALA A 760 46.23 26.89 -5.28
CA ALA A 760 46.97 27.34 -6.44
C ALA A 760 47.63 28.71 -6.23
N ASN A 761 48.90 28.79 -6.64
CA ASN A 761 49.66 30.03 -6.70
C ASN A 761 50.21 30.25 -8.13
N VAL A 762 50.27 31.51 -8.53
CA VAL A 762 50.79 31.95 -9.83
C VAL A 762 52.10 32.70 -9.61
N CYS A 763 53.16 32.31 -10.31
CA CYS A 763 54.49 32.87 -10.08
C CYS A 763 54.99 33.71 -11.25
N TYR A 764 55.63 34.84 -10.94
CA TYR A 764 56.45 35.60 -11.88
C TYR A 764 57.70 34.81 -12.28
N THR A 765 58.33 35.20 -13.39
CA THR A 765 59.60 34.60 -13.86
C THR A 765 60.76 34.78 -12.87
N ASN A 766 60.65 35.74 -11.94
CA ASN A 766 61.63 35.98 -10.87
C ASN A 766 61.46 35.07 -9.64
N GLY A 767 60.46 34.17 -9.65
CA GLY A 767 60.18 33.24 -8.56
C GLY A 767 59.20 33.74 -7.49
N THR A 768 58.72 34.98 -7.56
CA THR A 768 57.70 35.50 -6.63
C THR A 768 56.34 34.92 -7.00
N CYS A 769 55.66 34.27 -6.04
CA CYS A 769 54.35 33.65 -6.24
C CYS A 769 53.24 34.44 -5.54
N LEU A 770 52.12 34.58 -6.23
CA LEU A 770 50.92 35.27 -5.78
C LEU A 770 49.77 34.27 -5.64
N SER A 771 49.06 34.37 -4.53
CA SER A 771 47.84 33.60 -4.25
C SER A 771 46.62 34.27 -4.87
N LEU A 772 45.52 33.54 -5.08
CA LEU A 772 44.28 34.16 -5.57
C LEU A 772 43.82 35.28 -4.64
N GLU A 773 43.67 34.96 -3.34
CA GLU A 773 43.22 35.88 -2.30
C GLU A 773 44.31 36.10 -1.23
N PRO A 774 44.73 37.36 -0.98
CA PRO A 774 44.21 38.60 -1.57
C PRO A 774 44.98 39.07 -2.83
N ASP A 775 46.06 38.42 -3.23
CA ASP A 775 47.07 39.06 -4.11
C ASP A 775 46.54 39.33 -5.53
N LEU A 776 46.12 38.29 -6.25
CA LEU A 776 45.68 38.43 -7.63
C LEU A 776 44.36 39.19 -7.75
N THR A 777 43.43 38.99 -6.82
CA THR A 777 42.15 39.73 -6.77
C THR A 777 42.35 41.21 -6.47
N ASN A 778 43.27 41.57 -5.56
CA ASN A 778 43.64 42.96 -5.31
C ASN A 778 44.27 43.63 -6.53
N ILE A 779 45.13 42.93 -7.28
CA ILE A 779 45.65 43.45 -8.56
C ILE A 779 44.52 43.67 -9.57
N MET A 780 43.61 42.70 -9.72
CA MET A 780 42.45 42.85 -10.62
C MET A 780 41.58 44.05 -10.21
N ALA A 781 41.37 44.26 -8.91
CA ALA A 781 40.54 45.34 -8.40
C ALA A 781 41.18 46.74 -8.60
N THR A 782 42.49 46.87 -8.35
CA THR A 782 43.15 48.18 -8.25
C THR A 782 43.99 48.58 -9.47
N SER A 783 44.50 47.63 -10.26
CA SER A 783 45.32 47.96 -11.43
C SER A 783 44.45 48.44 -12.59
N ARG A 784 45.03 49.34 -13.40
CA ARG A 784 44.46 49.82 -14.68
C ARG A 784 45.44 49.62 -15.84
N LYS A 785 46.50 48.85 -15.62
CA LYS A 785 47.51 48.55 -16.66
C LYS A 785 47.05 47.33 -17.45
N TYR A 786 46.80 47.51 -18.75
CA TYR A 786 46.29 46.45 -19.63
C TYR A 786 47.12 45.15 -19.53
N GLU A 787 48.45 45.25 -19.70
CA GLU A 787 49.35 44.09 -19.69
C GLU A 787 49.42 43.37 -18.33
N GLU A 788 49.28 44.09 -17.22
CA GLU A 788 49.30 43.50 -15.88
C GLU A 788 48.02 42.71 -15.61
N LEU A 789 46.87 43.31 -15.95
CA LEU A 789 45.57 42.65 -15.87
C LEU A 789 45.52 41.42 -16.78
N LEU A 790 46.10 41.51 -17.99
CA LEU A 790 46.15 40.41 -18.93
C LEU A 790 46.98 39.26 -18.38
N TRP A 791 48.16 39.57 -17.83
CA TRP A 791 49.02 38.56 -17.20
C TRP A 791 48.33 37.85 -16.04
N VAL A 792 47.69 38.59 -15.13
CA VAL A 792 46.96 38.02 -13.99
C VAL A 792 45.84 37.11 -14.47
N TRP A 793 44.98 37.62 -15.35
CA TRP A 793 43.81 36.91 -15.87
C TRP A 793 44.20 35.60 -16.58
N LYS A 794 45.24 35.66 -17.42
CA LYS A 794 45.71 34.52 -18.21
C LYS A 794 46.42 33.50 -17.33
N SER A 795 47.31 33.96 -16.45
CA SER A 795 48.15 33.06 -15.66
C SER A 795 47.34 32.25 -14.64
N TRP A 796 46.30 32.85 -14.04
CA TRP A 796 45.37 32.10 -13.18
C TRP A 796 44.66 30.98 -13.93
N ARG A 797 44.09 31.28 -15.10
CA ARG A 797 43.39 30.31 -15.95
C ARG A 797 44.29 29.20 -16.47
N ASP A 798 45.49 29.55 -16.91
CA ASP A 798 46.46 28.58 -17.41
C ASP A 798 46.96 27.65 -16.28
N LYS A 799 47.08 28.16 -15.05
CA LYS A 799 47.52 27.38 -13.89
C LYS A 799 46.44 26.44 -13.38
N VAL A 800 45.23 26.96 -13.17
CA VAL A 800 44.15 26.23 -12.47
C VAL A 800 43.25 25.48 -13.43
N GLY A 801 42.78 26.14 -14.49
CA GLY A 801 41.88 25.53 -15.47
C GLY A 801 42.48 24.29 -16.10
N ARG A 802 43.72 24.39 -16.59
CA ARG A 802 44.42 23.26 -17.24
C ARG A 802 44.69 22.10 -16.27
N ALA A 803 44.89 22.38 -14.99
CA ALA A 803 45.10 21.35 -13.97
C ALA A 803 43.80 20.59 -13.63
N ILE A 804 42.65 21.25 -13.74
CA ILE A 804 41.33 20.64 -13.47
C ILE A 804 40.79 19.86 -14.66
N LEU A 805 41.10 20.28 -15.90
CA LEU A 805 40.57 19.67 -17.13
C LEU A 805 40.68 18.12 -17.18
N PRO A 806 41.76 17.46 -16.73
CA PRO A 806 41.85 15.99 -16.76
C PRO A 806 40.79 15.28 -15.89
N PHE A 807 40.33 15.92 -14.82
CA PHE A 807 39.37 15.33 -13.87
C PHE A 807 37.92 15.53 -14.31
N PHE A 808 37.64 16.68 -14.94
CA PHE A 808 36.27 17.14 -15.18
C PHE A 808 35.42 16.21 -16.06
N PRO A 809 35.90 15.64 -17.19
CA PRO A 809 35.11 14.68 -17.97
C PRO A 809 34.65 13.47 -17.16
N LYS A 810 35.52 12.92 -16.31
CA LYS A 810 35.19 11.76 -15.49
C LYS A 810 34.19 12.11 -14.38
N TYR A 811 34.28 13.32 -13.83
CA TYR A 811 33.27 13.87 -12.94
C TYR A 811 31.89 13.99 -13.62
N VAL A 812 31.84 14.44 -14.88
CA VAL A 812 30.59 14.52 -15.66
C VAL A 812 29.99 13.12 -15.89
N ASP A 813 30.81 12.15 -16.27
CA ASP A 813 30.39 10.76 -16.46
C ASP A 813 29.76 10.17 -15.19
N PHE A 814 30.42 10.36 -14.03
CA PHE A 814 29.88 9.91 -12.75
C PHE A 814 28.61 10.65 -12.34
N SER A 815 28.56 11.97 -12.51
CA SER A 815 27.38 12.77 -12.15
C SER A 815 26.16 12.33 -12.95
N ASN A 816 26.32 12.08 -14.25
CA ASN A 816 25.26 11.55 -15.09
C ASN A 816 24.88 10.11 -14.75
N LYS A 817 25.86 9.28 -14.36
CA LYS A 817 25.58 7.91 -13.88
C LYS A 817 24.76 7.94 -12.58
N ILE A 818 25.12 8.79 -11.63
CA ILE A 818 24.39 8.98 -10.36
C ILE A 818 22.95 9.41 -10.64
N ALA A 819 22.76 10.40 -11.51
CA ALA A 819 21.43 10.91 -11.86
C ALA A 819 20.53 9.82 -12.46
N LYS A 820 21.05 9.06 -13.43
CA LYS A 820 20.32 7.94 -14.07
C LYS A 820 19.97 6.83 -13.09
N LEU A 821 20.88 6.49 -12.18
CA LEU A 821 20.63 5.50 -11.13
C LEU A 821 19.56 5.97 -10.11
N ASN A 822 19.33 7.28 -10.00
CA ASN A 822 18.27 7.88 -9.18
C ASN A 822 17.00 8.21 -9.98
N GLY A 823 16.92 7.87 -11.27
CA GLY A 823 15.72 8.02 -12.09
C GLY A 823 15.60 9.34 -12.86
N TYR A 824 16.66 10.16 -12.88
CA TYR A 824 16.73 11.41 -13.67
C TYR A 824 17.36 11.17 -15.05
N SER A 825 17.13 12.07 -16.02
CA SER A 825 17.74 11.95 -17.35
C SER A 825 19.27 12.13 -17.31
N ASP A 826 19.71 13.11 -16.53
CA ASP A 826 21.10 13.57 -16.41
C ASP A 826 21.27 14.39 -15.11
N ALA A 827 22.50 14.79 -14.81
CA ALA A 827 22.78 15.55 -13.59
C ALA A 827 22.15 16.95 -13.56
N GLY A 828 21.90 17.57 -14.72
CA GLY A 828 21.20 18.85 -14.79
C GLY A 828 19.73 18.72 -14.38
N ASP A 829 19.06 17.68 -14.84
CA ASP A 829 17.68 17.34 -14.46
C ASP A 829 17.55 17.10 -12.95
N SER A 830 18.47 16.31 -12.38
CA SER A 830 18.57 16.10 -10.94
C SER A 830 18.70 17.41 -10.16
N TRP A 831 19.55 18.34 -10.62
CA TRP A 831 19.76 19.63 -9.97
C TRP A 831 18.51 20.52 -10.00
N ARG A 832 17.87 20.63 -11.15
CA ARG A 832 16.65 21.45 -11.32
C ARG A 832 15.47 20.91 -10.52
N SER A 833 15.42 19.60 -10.24
CA SER A 833 14.35 19.00 -9.44
C SER A 833 14.19 19.61 -8.04
N SER A 834 15.25 20.21 -7.48
CA SER A 834 15.21 20.93 -6.19
C SER A 834 14.34 22.19 -6.19
N TYR A 835 14.02 22.73 -7.37
CA TYR A 835 13.13 23.87 -7.54
C TYR A 835 11.65 23.47 -7.65
N GLU A 836 11.34 22.17 -7.77
CA GLU A 836 9.97 21.66 -7.88
C GLU A 836 9.17 22.34 -9.03
N SER A 837 9.85 22.68 -10.13
CA SER A 837 9.28 23.33 -11.32
C SER A 837 9.74 22.65 -12.60
N ASP A 838 8.78 22.27 -13.44
CA ASP A 838 9.03 21.66 -14.75
C ASP A 838 9.50 22.68 -15.80
N ASP A 839 9.26 23.98 -15.57
CA ASP A 839 9.48 25.08 -16.53
C ASP A 839 10.64 26.03 -16.13
N LEU A 840 11.49 25.61 -15.18
CA LEU A 840 12.54 26.46 -14.59
C LEU A 840 13.46 27.11 -15.64
N GLU A 841 13.90 26.36 -16.65
CA GLU A 841 14.82 26.90 -17.66
C GLU A 841 14.18 28.02 -18.49
N GLN A 842 12.91 27.83 -18.86
CA GLN A 842 12.12 28.79 -19.64
C GLN A 842 11.87 30.06 -18.83
N ASP A 843 11.54 29.89 -17.53
CA ASP A 843 11.32 31.01 -16.62
C ASP A 843 12.60 31.86 -16.46
N LEU A 844 13.75 31.23 -16.26
CA LEU A 844 15.03 31.93 -16.13
C LEU A 844 15.45 32.66 -17.42
N GLU A 845 15.27 32.03 -18.59
CA GLU A 845 15.55 32.69 -19.87
C GLU A 845 14.65 33.91 -20.07
N LYS A 846 13.36 33.80 -19.70
CA LYS A 846 12.42 34.91 -19.78
C LYS A 846 12.81 36.06 -18.86
N LEU A 847 13.17 35.77 -17.61
CA LEU A 847 13.63 36.79 -16.65
C LEU A 847 14.88 37.52 -17.15
N TYR A 848 15.83 36.79 -17.76
CA TYR A 848 16.99 37.42 -18.38
C TYR A 848 16.60 38.32 -19.56
N GLN A 849 15.68 37.90 -20.43
CA GLN A 849 15.21 38.71 -21.55
C GLN A 849 14.52 40.00 -21.09
N GLU A 850 13.77 39.96 -20.00
CA GLU A 850 13.17 41.15 -19.39
C GLU A 850 14.23 42.14 -18.85
N LEU A 851 15.32 41.63 -18.28
CA LEU A 851 16.44 42.43 -17.79
C LEU A 851 17.35 42.95 -18.92
N GLN A 852 17.40 42.24 -20.05
CA GLN A 852 18.37 42.45 -21.12
C GLN A 852 18.49 43.92 -21.60
N PRO A 853 17.40 44.70 -21.78
CA PRO A 853 17.52 46.08 -22.22
C PRO A 853 18.33 46.95 -21.25
N LEU A 854 18.17 46.76 -19.94
CA LEU A 854 18.94 47.49 -18.93
C LEU A 854 20.42 47.06 -18.95
N TYR A 855 20.68 45.75 -19.03
CA TYR A 855 22.03 45.21 -19.12
C TYR A 855 22.79 45.74 -20.35
N LEU A 856 22.14 45.79 -21.51
CA LEU A 856 22.76 46.29 -22.74
C LEU A 856 23.12 47.79 -22.65
N ASN A 857 22.32 48.60 -21.96
CA ASN A 857 22.64 50.00 -21.71
C ASN A 857 23.85 50.14 -20.78
N LEU A 858 23.91 49.35 -19.70
CA LEU A 858 25.05 49.30 -18.79
C LEU A 858 26.32 48.86 -19.53
N HIS A 859 26.25 47.77 -20.30
CA HIS A 859 27.34 47.24 -21.11
C HIS A 859 27.87 48.29 -22.10
N ALA A 860 27.00 48.93 -22.86
CA ALA A 860 27.39 49.96 -23.83
C ALA A 860 28.07 51.16 -23.16
N TYR A 861 27.57 51.59 -21.99
CA TYR A 861 28.14 52.67 -21.20
C TYR A 861 29.55 52.31 -20.68
N VAL A 862 29.70 51.12 -20.09
CA VAL A 862 30.99 50.61 -19.60
C VAL A 862 31.98 50.45 -20.74
N ARG A 863 31.57 49.86 -21.88
CA ARG A 863 32.41 49.72 -23.08
C ARG A 863 32.92 51.06 -23.57
N ARG A 864 32.07 52.09 -23.62
CA ARG A 864 32.47 53.45 -24.02
C ARG A 864 33.48 54.05 -23.06
N SER A 865 33.30 53.85 -21.75
CA SER A 865 34.20 54.38 -20.73
C SER A 865 35.56 53.68 -20.76
N LEU A 866 35.58 52.35 -20.92
CA LEU A 866 36.81 51.59 -21.14
C LEU A 866 37.53 52.03 -22.42
N HIS A 867 36.80 52.28 -23.51
CA HIS A 867 37.40 52.83 -24.74
C HIS A 867 38.03 54.20 -24.51
N ARG A 868 37.44 55.08 -23.68
CA ARG A 868 38.05 56.39 -23.36
C ARG A 868 39.36 56.23 -22.59
N HIS A 869 39.45 55.21 -21.73
CA HIS A 869 40.64 54.97 -20.91
C HIS A 869 41.75 54.23 -21.67
N TYR A 870 41.43 53.11 -22.33
CA TYR A 870 42.40 52.22 -22.99
C TYR A 870 42.61 52.54 -24.47
N GLY A 871 41.66 53.22 -25.13
CA GLY A 871 41.76 53.56 -26.55
C GLY A 871 41.24 52.48 -27.51
N SER A 872 41.24 52.82 -28.80
CA SER A 872 40.67 51.99 -29.88
C SER A 872 41.51 50.76 -30.24
N GLU A 873 42.76 50.69 -29.79
CA GLU A 873 43.63 49.52 -29.98
C GLU A 873 43.14 48.31 -29.17
N TYR A 874 42.60 48.56 -27.97
CA TYR A 874 42.19 47.51 -27.03
C TYR A 874 40.68 47.32 -26.94
N ILE A 875 39.87 48.35 -27.25
CA ILE A 875 38.41 48.31 -27.15
C ILE A 875 37.78 48.67 -28.50
N ASN A 876 37.00 47.75 -29.07
CA ASN A 876 36.14 48.03 -30.21
C ASN A 876 34.76 48.49 -29.71
N LEU A 877 34.28 49.66 -30.17
CA LEU A 877 32.99 50.22 -29.77
C LEU A 877 31.78 49.43 -30.27
N ASP A 878 31.95 48.61 -31.30
CA ASP A 878 30.92 47.71 -31.82
C ASP A 878 31.13 46.25 -31.34
N GLY A 879 32.27 45.97 -30.69
CA GLY A 879 32.69 44.64 -30.28
C GLY A 879 32.43 44.31 -28.80
N PRO A 880 32.76 43.07 -28.37
CA PRO A 880 32.67 42.66 -26.96
C PRO A 880 33.74 43.34 -26.09
N ILE A 881 33.56 43.31 -24.77
CA ILE A 881 34.54 43.81 -23.80
C ILE A 881 35.52 42.68 -23.40
N PRO A 882 36.84 42.90 -23.44
CA PRO A 882 37.81 41.94 -22.91
C PRO A 882 37.64 41.72 -21.40
N ALA A 883 37.39 40.47 -20.97
CA ALA A 883 36.99 40.17 -19.60
C ALA A 883 37.95 40.66 -18.50
N HIS A 884 39.27 40.66 -18.76
CA HIS A 884 40.28 41.11 -17.79
C HIS A 884 40.22 42.59 -17.39
N LEU A 885 39.46 43.43 -18.10
CA LEU A 885 39.40 44.88 -17.84
C LEU A 885 38.29 45.31 -16.87
N LEU A 886 37.53 44.35 -16.33
CA LEU A 886 36.31 44.62 -15.56
C LEU A 886 36.51 44.53 -14.05
N GLY A 887 37.75 44.62 -13.57
CA GLY A 887 38.04 44.77 -12.14
C GLY A 887 37.85 43.51 -11.28
N ASN A 888 37.51 42.37 -11.89
CA ASN A 888 37.24 41.11 -11.21
C ASN A 888 37.86 39.93 -11.98
N MET A 889 38.44 38.95 -11.28
CA MET A 889 39.12 37.79 -11.87
C MET A 889 38.28 37.02 -12.91
N TRP A 890 36.97 36.97 -12.72
CA TRP A 890 36.01 36.28 -13.60
C TRP A 890 35.17 37.22 -14.45
N ALA A 891 35.24 38.54 -14.19
CA ALA A 891 34.31 39.55 -14.72
C ALA A 891 32.84 39.21 -14.40
N GLN A 892 32.59 38.69 -13.20
CA GLN A 892 31.24 38.42 -12.69
C GLN A 892 30.57 39.69 -12.16
N THR A 893 31.33 40.57 -11.51
CA THR A 893 30.91 41.90 -11.05
C THR A 893 31.90 42.93 -11.60
N TRP A 894 31.43 44.15 -11.83
CA TRP A 894 32.19 45.24 -12.45
C TRP A 894 32.33 46.45 -11.51
N SER A 895 31.98 46.30 -10.24
CA SER A 895 32.01 47.37 -9.23
C SER A 895 33.41 47.95 -9.00
N ASN A 896 34.46 47.13 -9.18
CA ASN A 896 35.85 47.53 -8.98
C ASN A 896 36.40 48.49 -10.06
N ILE A 897 35.68 48.75 -11.14
CA ILE A 897 36.04 49.78 -12.14
C ILE A 897 35.21 51.05 -12.02
N TYR A 898 34.52 51.24 -10.89
CA TYR A 898 33.63 52.37 -10.66
C TYR A 898 34.29 53.74 -10.88
N ASP A 899 35.58 53.88 -10.53
CA ASP A 899 36.40 55.06 -10.79
C ASP A 899 36.44 55.46 -12.29
N LEU A 900 36.36 54.50 -13.20
CA LEU A 900 36.37 54.74 -14.65
C LEU A 900 34.99 55.09 -15.21
N VAL A 901 33.92 54.72 -14.50
CA VAL A 901 32.53 54.73 -15.01
C VAL A 901 31.58 55.56 -14.15
N ALA A 902 32.08 56.27 -13.13
CA ALA A 902 31.29 57.13 -12.27
C ALA A 902 30.57 58.21 -13.11
N PRO A 903 29.23 58.25 -13.11
CA PRO A 903 28.47 59.24 -13.89
C PRO A 903 28.75 60.68 -13.43
N PHE A 904 28.90 60.88 -12.12
CA PHE A 904 29.21 62.17 -11.50
C PHE A 904 30.46 62.06 -10.61
N PRO A 905 31.68 62.13 -11.17
CA PRO A 905 32.93 61.92 -10.41
C PRO A 905 33.19 62.97 -9.32
N SER A 906 32.53 64.13 -9.40
CA SER A 906 32.67 65.23 -8.44
C SER A 906 31.74 65.09 -7.21
N ALA A 907 30.80 64.15 -7.22
CA ALA A 907 29.93 63.87 -6.08
C ALA A 907 30.70 63.13 -4.96
N PRO A 908 30.26 63.22 -3.69
CA PRO A 908 30.90 62.51 -2.58
C PRO A 908 31.02 61.00 -2.82
N SER A 909 32.15 60.41 -2.39
CA SER A 909 32.39 58.97 -2.52
C SER A 909 31.33 58.16 -1.77
N ILE A 910 30.91 57.06 -2.40
CA ILE A 910 30.01 56.05 -1.84
C ILE A 910 30.77 54.80 -1.37
N ASP A 911 32.09 54.90 -1.23
CA ASP A 911 32.94 53.85 -0.68
C ASP A 911 33.37 54.18 0.75
N ALA A 912 32.97 53.32 1.68
CA ALA A 912 33.26 53.44 3.11
C ALA A 912 34.66 52.93 3.50
N THR A 913 35.41 52.31 2.59
CA THR A 913 36.66 51.59 2.90
C THR A 913 37.68 52.47 3.63
N GLU A 914 37.96 53.68 3.13
CA GLU A 914 38.89 54.59 3.80
C GLU A 914 38.41 55.00 5.21
N ALA A 915 37.11 55.20 5.39
CA ALA A 915 36.54 55.58 6.68
C ALA A 915 36.65 54.42 7.68
N MET A 916 36.38 53.19 7.25
CA MET A 916 36.56 51.97 8.06
C MET A 916 38.02 51.83 8.53
N ILE A 917 38.98 52.01 7.62
CA ILE A 917 40.42 51.95 7.95
C ILE A 917 40.80 53.07 8.92
N LYS A 918 40.41 54.33 8.65
CA LYS A 918 40.70 55.49 9.52
C LYS A 918 40.11 55.34 10.92
N GLN A 919 38.97 54.68 11.05
CA GLN A 919 38.30 54.39 12.32
C GLN A 919 38.84 53.13 13.03
N GLY A 920 39.87 52.47 12.51
CA GLY A 920 40.48 51.29 13.12
C GLY A 920 39.54 50.08 13.17
N TRP A 921 38.71 49.88 12.14
CA TRP A 921 37.89 48.68 12.03
C TRP A 921 38.75 47.43 11.91
N THR A 922 38.25 46.30 12.43
CA THR A 922 38.88 44.99 12.33
C THR A 922 37.89 43.99 11.71
N PRO A 923 38.35 42.86 11.14
CA PRO A 923 37.45 41.81 10.65
C PRO A 923 36.40 41.41 11.68
N ARG A 924 36.82 41.20 12.94
CA ARG A 924 35.89 40.89 14.03
C ARG A 924 34.86 41.99 14.30
N ARG A 925 35.20 43.26 14.11
CA ARG A 925 34.23 44.37 14.24
C ARG A 925 33.20 44.32 13.13
N ILE A 926 33.59 44.01 11.89
CA ILE A 926 32.66 43.87 10.75
C ILE A 926 31.53 42.88 11.09
N PHE A 927 31.88 41.69 11.59
CA PHE A 927 30.87 40.69 11.98
C PHE A 927 30.05 41.10 13.20
N LYS A 928 30.60 41.90 14.12
CA LYS A 928 29.81 42.46 15.24
C LYS A 928 28.79 43.47 14.75
N GLU A 929 29.15 44.31 13.79
CA GLU A 929 28.17 45.24 13.19
C GLU A 929 27.10 44.47 12.42
N ALA A 930 27.45 43.36 11.76
CA ALA A 930 26.45 42.45 11.19
C ALA A 930 25.51 41.89 12.27
N ASP A 931 26.03 41.25 13.32
CA ASP A 931 25.20 40.73 14.42
C ASP A 931 24.33 41.83 15.08
N ASN A 932 24.87 43.04 15.27
CA ASN A 932 24.12 44.21 15.75
C ASN A 932 22.98 44.59 14.79
N PHE A 933 23.23 44.57 13.49
CA PHE A 933 22.21 44.86 12.48
C PHE A 933 21.05 43.86 12.58
N PHE A 934 21.34 42.56 12.60
CA PHE A 934 20.30 41.52 12.71
C PHE A 934 19.54 41.59 14.04
N THR A 935 20.25 41.76 15.15
CA THR A 935 19.61 41.90 16.47
C THR A 935 18.77 43.18 16.57
N SER A 936 19.15 44.26 15.88
CA SER A 936 18.33 45.49 15.79
C SER A 936 16.99 45.27 15.07
N LEU A 937 16.91 44.27 14.19
CA LEU A 937 15.67 43.84 13.53
C LEU A 937 14.83 42.90 14.42
N GLY A 938 15.28 42.59 15.64
CA GLY A 938 14.63 41.66 16.55
C GLY A 938 14.97 40.19 16.32
N LEU A 939 16.01 39.90 15.52
CA LEU A 939 16.48 38.54 15.28
C LEU A 939 17.43 38.06 16.39
N LEU A 940 17.77 36.78 16.37
CA LEU A 940 18.54 36.15 17.44
C LEU A 940 20.00 36.62 17.41
N PRO A 941 20.63 36.93 18.55
CA PRO A 941 22.07 37.11 18.60
C PRO A 941 22.77 35.79 18.27
N VAL A 942 23.90 35.84 17.55
CA VAL A 942 24.68 34.63 17.27
C VAL A 942 25.23 33.99 18.56
N PRO A 943 25.35 32.66 18.64
CA PRO A 943 25.78 31.97 19.85
C PRO A 943 27.28 32.17 20.16
N PRO A 944 27.73 31.93 21.40
CA PRO A 944 29.15 32.02 21.76
C PRO A 944 30.06 31.14 20.88
N GLU A 945 29.58 29.97 20.47
CA GLU A 945 30.26 29.04 19.57
C GLU A 945 30.63 29.69 18.23
N PHE A 946 29.75 30.54 17.68
CA PHE A 946 30.02 31.29 16.45
C PHE A 946 31.30 32.12 16.59
N TRP A 947 31.42 32.89 17.67
CA TRP A 947 32.58 33.75 17.90
C TRP A 947 33.86 32.99 18.20
N ASN A 948 33.74 31.84 18.87
CA ASN A 948 34.90 31.07 19.31
C ASN A 948 35.44 30.13 18.23
N LYS A 949 34.60 29.72 17.27
CA LYS A 949 34.94 28.67 16.30
C LYS A 949 34.94 29.13 14.84
N SER A 950 34.35 30.28 14.50
CA SER A 950 34.38 30.80 13.12
C SER A 950 35.77 31.27 12.71
N MET A 951 36.05 31.19 11.40
CA MET A 951 37.25 31.78 10.79
C MET A 951 36.85 33.10 10.18
N LEU A 952 36.99 34.19 10.94
CA LEU A 952 36.58 35.55 10.54
C LEU A 952 37.69 36.36 9.87
N GLU A 953 38.91 35.81 9.80
CA GLU A 953 40.06 36.39 9.10
C GLU A 953 41.04 35.27 8.72
N LYS A 954 41.94 35.54 7.76
CA LYS A 954 42.92 34.54 7.30
C LYS A 954 43.93 34.24 8.43
N PRO A 955 44.14 32.97 8.80
CA PRO A 955 45.15 32.61 9.80
C PRO A 955 46.57 33.04 9.40
N THR A 956 47.35 33.53 10.36
CA THR A 956 48.75 33.98 10.14
C THR A 956 49.78 32.90 10.43
N ASP A 957 49.34 31.68 10.79
CA ASP A 957 50.18 30.54 11.15
C ASP A 957 50.72 29.76 9.93
N GLY A 958 50.44 30.24 8.72
CA GLY A 958 50.96 29.68 7.47
C GLY A 958 50.20 28.45 6.97
N ARG A 959 49.07 28.09 7.58
CA ARG A 959 48.25 26.98 7.08
C ARG A 959 47.46 27.36 5.84
N GLU A 960 47.26 26.39 4.95
CA GLU A 960 46.42 26.55 3.77
C GLU A 960 44.94 26.44 4.16
N VAL A 961 44.09 27.34 3.66
CA VAL A 961 42.65 27.39 3.96
C VAL A 961 41.86 27.72 2.72
N VAL A 962 40.59 27.32 2.69
CA VAL A 962 39.65 27.78 1.67
C VAL A 962 39.16 29.17 2.06
N CYS A 963 39.54 30.21 1.30
CA CYS A 963 39.19 31.60 1.63
C CYS A 963 37.82 32.05 1.13
N HIS A 964 37.15 31.26 0.27
CA HIS A 964 35.79 31.57 -0.18
C HIS A 964 34.82 31.64 1.00
N ALA A 965 34.06 32.74 1.09
CA ALA A 965 33.05 32.97 2.12
C ALA A 965 32.01 31.84 2.14
N SER A 966 31.61 31.39 3.33
CA SER A 966 30.54 30.41 3.51
C SER A 966 30.03 30.36 4.95
N ALA A 967 28.74 30.16 5.12
CA ALA A 967 28.08 29.86 6.38
C ALA A 967 27.76 28.36 6.53
N TRP A 968 27.78 27.85 7.77
CA TRP A 968 27.63 26.42 8.07
C TRP A 968 26.66 26.15 9.24
N ASP A 969 25.75 25.18 9.06
CA ASP A 969 24.98 24.51 10.12
C ASP A 969 25.67 23.19 10.51
N PHE A 970 25.93 22.99 11.80
CA PHE A 970 26.53 21.76 12.33
C PHE A 970 25.48 20.77 12.84
N TYR A 971 24.19 20.97 12.57
CA TYR A 971 23.07 20.05 12.81
C TYR A 971 22.77 19.70 14.27
N ASN A 972 23.52 20.27 15.23
CA ASN A 972 23.34 20.06 16.67
C ASN A 972 22.43 21.13 17.33
N GLY A 973 21.94 22.10 16.55
CA GLY A 973 21.05 23.18 17.00
C GLY A 973 21.72 24.25 17.88
N LYS A 974 23.05 24.26 17.98
CA LYS A 974 23.82 25.17 18.83
C LYS A 974 25.02 25.81 18.13
N ASP A 975 25.61 25.11 17.17
CA ASP A 975 26.86 25.49 16.54
C ASP A 975 26.63 25.89 15.07
N PHE A 976 26.91 27.16 14.79
CA PHE A 976 26.78 27.78 13.48
C PHE A 976 28.03 28.63 13.26
N ARG A 977 28.66 28.55 12.08
CA ARG A 977 29.97 29.18 11.84
C ARG A 977 30.07 29.82 10.47
N ILE A 978 30.90 30.86 10.35
CA ILE A 978 31.30 31.46 9.07
C ILE A 978 32.79 31.26 8.84
N LYS A 979 33.15 30.92 7.60
CA LYS A 979 34.53 30.86 7.12
C LYS A 979 34.73 31.95 6.06
N GLN A 980 35.54 32.96 6.34
CA GLN A 980 35.84 34.08 5.44
C GLN A 980 37.23 34.67 5.73
N CYS A 981 38.03 34.91 4.70
CA CYS A 981 39.35 35.57 4.81
C CYS A 981 39.21 37.10 4.76
N THR A 982 38.43 37.66 5.70
CA THR A 982 37.99 39.06 5.67
C THR A 982 39.14 40.06 5.76
N SER A 983 39.13 41.03 4.83
CA SER A 983 39.94 42.25 4.89
C SER A 983 39.07 43.47 5.22
N VAL A 984 39.66 44.56 5.71
CA VAL A 984 38.89 45.75 6.12
C VAL A 984 38.57 46.62 4.90
N ASN A 985 37.44 46.35 4.25
CA ASN A 985 36.89 47.16 3.16
C ASN A 985 35.35 47.04 3.08
N MET A 986 34.72 47.88 2.25
CA MET A 986 33.26 47.92 2.11
C MET A 986 32.68 46.65 1.47
N GLU A 987 33.39 46.00 0.55
CA GLU A 987 32.94 44.75 -0.09
C GLU A 987 32.79 43.63 0.96
N GLU A 988 33.82 43.46 1.78
CA GLU A 988 33.85 42.50 2.88
C GLU A 988 32.81 42.79 3.97
N LEU A 989 32.48 44.07 4.20
CA LEU A 989 31.37 44.47 5.07
C LEU A 989 30.03 43.94 4.53
N VAL A 990 29.78 44.07 3.23
CA VAL A 990 28.54 43.60 2.60
C VAL A 990 28.49 42.06 2.59
N ILE A 991 29.58 41.39 2.24
CA ILE A 991 29.68 39.92 2.25
C ILE A 991 29.41 39.37 3.66
N ALA A 992 29.99 39.98 4.70
CA ALA A 992 29.76 39.52 6.07
C ALA A 992 28.28 39.61 6.49
N HIS A 993 27.53 40.61 6.03
CA HIS A 993 26.09 40.72 6.27
C HIS A 993 25.29 39.68 5.48
N HIS A 994 25.70 39.40 4.24
CA HIS A 994 25.09 38.33 3.42
C HIS A 994 25.25 36.97 4.12
N GLU A 995 26.48 36.59 4.52
CA GLU A 995 26.76 35.32 5.20
C GLU A 995 26.07 35.20 6.56
N MET A 996 25.95 36.32 7.28
CA MET A 996 25.20 36.36 8.54
C MET A 996 23.69 36.14 8.32
N GLY A 997 23.17 36.47 7.13
CA GLY A 997 21.82 36.13 6.71
C GLY A 997 21.59 34.61 6.68
N HIS A 998 22.54 33.86 6.12
CA HIS A 998 22.51 32.39 6.14
C HIS A 998 22.52 31.85 7.58
N ILE A 999 23.39 32.38 8.45
CA ILE A 999 23.44 31.97 9.87
C ILE A 999 22.10 32.21 10.57
N GLN A 1000 21.46 33.35 10.34
CA GLN A 1000 20.13 33.61 10.91
C GLN A 1000 19.12 32.58 10.41
N TYR A 1001 19.11 32.30 9.11
CA TYR A 1001 18.22 31.29 8.56
C TYR A 1001 18.43 29.93 9.23
N PHE A 1002 19.69 29.52 9.44
CA PHE A 1002 20.03 28.26 10.11
C PHE A 1002 19.53 28.20 11.56
N MET A 1003 19.68 29.31 12.30
CA MET A 1003 19.20 29.40 13.67
C MET A 1003 17.67 29.33 13.78
N GLN A 1004 16.94 29.82 12.76
CA GLN A 1004 15.47 29.79 12.76
C GLN A 1004 14.91 28.39 12.52
N TYR A 1005 15.51 27.59 11.63
CA TYR A 1005 15.02 26.23 11.32
C TYR A 1005 15.61 25.12 12.19
N LYS A 1006 16.45 25.46 13.19
CA LYS A 1006 17.29 24.52 13.93
C LYS A 1006 16.53 23.40 14.66
N ASP A 1007 15.22 23.54 14.83
CA ASP A 1007 14.36 22.55 15.50
C ASP A 1007 13.61 21.64 14.50
N LEU A 1008 13.71 21.91 13.19
CA LEU A 1008 13.16 21.05 12.15
C LEU A 1008 13.94 19.72 12.03
N PRO A 1009 13.33 18.68 11.44
CA PRO A 1009 14.03 17.47 11.02
C PRO A 1009 15.17 17.79 10.06
N VAL A 1010 16.24 16.98 10.06
CA VAL A 1010 17.45 17.20 9.23
C VAL A 1010 17.11 17.37 7.76
N THR A 1011 16.16 16.60 7.24
CA THR A 1011 15.68 16.68 5.85
C THR A 1011 15.09 18.03 5.45
N PHE A 1012 14.72 18.88 6.42
CA PHE A 1012 14.15 20.21 6.20
C PHE A 1012 15.06 21.34 6.69
N ARG A 1013 16.31 21.07 7.06
CA ARG A 1013 17.30 22.10 7.44
C ARG A 1013 18.06 22.62 6.22
N GLU A 1014 17.29 23.12 5.28
CA GLU A 1014 17.72 23.66 4.00
C GLU A 1014 16.70 24.70 3.52
N GLY A 1015 17.04 25.47 2.49
CA GLY A 1015 16.14 26.49 1.94
C GLY A 1015 14.93 25.86 1.25
N ALA A 1016 13.84 26.62 1.13
CA ALA A 1016 12.64 26.16 0.40
C ALA A 1016 12.98 25.70 -1.04
N ASN A 1017 13.92 26.40 -1.67
CA ASN A 1017 14.74 25.95 -2.79
C ASN A 1017 16.11 26.65 -2.67
N PRO A 1018 17.13 26.28 -3.49
CA PRO A 1018 18.45 26.89 -3.38
C PRO A 1018 18.45 28.43 -3.47
N GLY A 1019 17.56 28.97 -4.34
CA GLY A 1019 17.19 30.40 -4.54
C GLY A 1019 16.94 31.23 -3.27
N PHE A 1020 16.27 30.64 -2.29
CA PHE A 1020 15.70 31.38 -1.16
C PHE A 1020 16.74 31.80 -0.13
N HIS A 1021 17.75 30.96 0.10
CA HIS A 1021 18.82 31.25 1.06
C HIS A 1021 19.62 32.46 0.60
N GLU A 1022 20.06 32.48 -0.67
CA GLU A 1022 20.86 33.58 -1.21
C GLU A 1022 20.06 34.89 -1.24
N ALA A 1023 18.78 34.83 -1.62
CA ALA A 1023 17.92 36.01 -1.66
C ALA A 1023 17.79 36.70 -0.30
N ILE A 1024 17.73 35.94 0.80
CA ILE A 1024 17.68 36.50 2.16
C ILE A 1024 18.98 37.22 2.48
N GLY A 1025 20.13 36.57 2.28
CA GLY A 1025 21.45 37.19 2.45
C GLY A 1025 21.57 38.49 1.63
N ASP A 1026 21.13 38.46 0.37
CA ASP A 1026 21.22 39.59 -0.55
C ASP A 1026 20.30 40.77 -0.19
N VAL A 1027 19.07 40.53 0.26
CA VAL A 1027 18.17 41.61 0.72
C VAL A 1027 18.79 42.39 1.89
N LEU A 1028 19.50 41.68 2.76
CA LEU A 1028 20.14 42.27 3.93
C LEU A 1028 21.40 43.04 3.53
N ALA A 1029 22.24 42.47 2.67
CA ALA A 1029 23.38 43.13 2.04
C ALA A 1029 22.99 44.43 1.29
N LEU A 1030 21.85 44.44 0.58
CA LEU A 1030 21.31 45.63 -0.08
C LEU A 1030 20.94 46.74 0.92
N SER A 1031 20.41 46.36 2.08
CA SER A 1031 20.01 47.33 3.10
C SER A 1031 21.21 48.02 3.74
N VAL A 1032 22.28 47.28 4.03
CA VAL A 1032 23.48 47.82 4.68
C VAL A 1032 24.41 48.58 3.74
N SER A 1033 24.31 48.36 2.43
CA SER A 1033 25.09 49.13 1.44
C SER A 1033 24.50 50.52 1.17
N THR A 1034 23.33 50.86 1.72
CA THR A 1034 22.68 52.16 1.49
C THR A 1034 23.48 53.32 2.10
N PRO A 1035 23.55 54.49 1.42
CA PRO A 1035 24.24 55.67 1.96
C PRO A 1035 23.71 56.10 3.33
N LYS A 1036 22.40 56.00 3.53
CA LYS A 1036 21.74 56.30 4.80
C LYS A 1036 22.23 55.41 5.94
N HIS A 1037 22.34 54.10 5.72
CA HIS A 1037 22.84 53.18 6.73
C HIS A 1037 24.32 53.44 7.03
N LEU A 1038 25.16 53.57 6.00
CA LEU A 1038 26.59 53.85 6.16
C LEU A 1038 26.85 55.20 6.86
N HIS A 1039 26.03 56.22 6.60
CA HIS A 1039 26.08 57.48 7.34
C HIS A 1039 25.73 57.29 8.82
N SER A 1040 24.72 56.47 9.14
CA SER A 1040 24.37 56.18 10.55
C SER A 1040 25.51 55.50 11.33
N LEU A 1041 26.41 54.80 10.63
CA LEU A 1041 27.63 54.22 11.17
C LEU A 1041 28.83 55.20 11.18
N ASN A 1042 28.62 56.46 10.81
CA ASN A 1042 29.63 57.48 10.59
C ASN A 1042 30.69 57.10 9.53
N LEU A 1043 30.33 56.21 8.59
CA LEU A 1043 31.23 55.80 7.51
C LEU A 1043 31.16 56.72 6.29
N LEU A 1044 30.07 57.47 6.14
CA LEU A 1044 29.91 58.52 5.14
C LEU A 1044 29.69 59.87 5.81
N SER A 1045 30.09 60.95 5.14
CA SER A 1045 30.01 62.33 5.64
C SER A 1045 28.64 63.00 5.45
N SER A 1046 27.73 62.39 4.68
CA SER A 1046 26.36 62.85 4.49
C SER A 1046 25.43 61.65 4.26
N GLU A 1047 24.14 61.79 4.55
CA GLU A 1047 23.12 60.77 4.27
C GLU A 1047 22.94 60.49 2.76
N GLY A 1048 23.56 61.30 1.90
CA GLY A 1048 23.56 61.08 0.46
C GLY A 1048 22.20 61.40 -0.17
N SER A 1049 21.82 62.67 -0.21
CA SER A 1049 20.58 63.12 -0.86
C SER A 1049 20.87 63.94 -2.10
N GLY A 1050 20.32 63.54 -3.25
CA GLY A 1050 20.36 64.32 -4.49
C GLY A 1050 20.62 63.45 -5.73
N TYR A 1051 20.14 63.92 -6.89
CA TYR A 1051 20.16 63.18 -8.15
C TYR A 1051 21.54 62.58 -8.49
N GLU A 1052 22.62 63.35 -8.35
CA GLU A 1052 23.97 62.88 -8.69
C GLU A 1052 24.45 61.76 -7.77
N HIS A 1053 24.14 61.84 -6.47
CA HIS A 1053 24.50 60.82 -5.49
C HIS A 1053 23.69 59.54 -5.69
N ASP A 1054 22.38 59.68 -5.92
CA ASP A 1054 21.47 58.57 -6.19
C ASP A 1054 21.88 57.80 -7.45
N ILE A 1055 22.19 58.50 -8.54
CA ILE A 1055 22.65 57.88 -9.79
C ILE A 1055 24.01 57.19 -9.62
N ASN A 1056 24.94 57.79 -8.87
CA ASN A 1056 26.22 57.17 -8.55
C ASN A 1056 26.04 55.87 -7.75
N PHE A 1057 25.19 55.87 -6.72
CA PHE A 1057 24.84 54.68 -5.95
C PHE A 1057 24.21 53.60 -6.84
N LEU A 1058 23.19 53.96 -7.63
CA LEU A 1058 22.51 53.04 -8.55
C LEU A 1058 23.46 52.49 -9.63
N MET A 1059 24.41 53.29 -10.12
CA MET A 1059 25.43 52.82 -11.06
C MET A 1059 26.34 51.78 -10.39
N LYS A 1060 26.84 52.04 -9.17
CA LYS A 1060 27.63 51.05 -8.42
C LYS A 1060 26.83 49.76 -8.19
N MET A 1061 25.55 49.88 -7.83
CA MET A 1061 24.66 48.73 -7.69
C MET A 1061 24.44 47.98 -9.00
N ALA A 1062 24.31 48.67 -10.12
CA ALA A 1062 24.15 48.05 -11.43
C ALA A 1062 25.40 47.27 -11.86
N LEU A 1063 26.59 47.85 -11.62
CA LEU A 1063 27.88 47.19 -11.89
C LEU A 1063 28.10 45.95 -11.01
N ASP A 1064 27.49 45.90 -9.82
CA ASP A 1064 27.56 44.75 -8.94
C ASP A 1064 26.48 43.70 -9.28
N LYS A 1065 25.20 44.05 -9.14
CA LYS A 1065 24.08 43.10 -9.22
C LYS A 1065 23.58 42.85 -10.64
N ILE A 1066 23.42 43.89 -11.46
CA ILE A 1066 22.90 43.73 -12.84
C ILE A 1066 23.94 43.08 -13.75
N ALA A 1067 25.23 43.39 -13.56
CA ALA A 1067 26.31 42.74 -14.31
C ALA A 1067 26.48 41.25 -13.99
N PHE A 1068 26.11 40.84 -12.77
CA PHE A 1068 26.28 39.48 -12.25
C PHE A 1068 25.24 38.49 -12.77
N ILE A 1069 23.97 38.91 -12.91
CA ILE A 1069 22.87 38.03 -13.34
C ILE A 1069 23.20 37.20 -14.60
N PRO A 1070 23.65 37.78 -15.73
CA PRO A 1070 23.99 36.98 -16.91
C PRO A 1070 25.13 35.99 -16.66
N PHE A 1071 26.08 36.31 -15.77
CA PHE A 1071 27.17 35.40 -15.39
C PHE A 1071 26.65 34.20 -14.60
N SER A 1072 25.80 34.44 -13.60
CA SER A 1072 25.21 33.36 -12.79
C SER A 1072 24.38 32.40 -13.63
N TYR A 1073 23.54 32.95 -14.51
CA TYR A 1073 22.66 32.17 -15.39
C TYR A 1073 23.46 31.35 -16.42
N LEU A 1074 24.47 31.95 -17.08
CA LEU A 1074 25.21 31.25 -18.13
C LEU A 1074 26.06 30.09 -17.61
N ILE A 1075 26.50 30.12 -16.35
CA ILE A 1075 27.34 29.05 -15.78
C ILE A 1075 26.55 27.76 -15.73
N ASP A 1076 25.37 27.79 -15.13
CA ASP A 1076 24.57 26.58 -14.99
C ASP A 1076 23.91 26.18 -16.31
N GLN A 1077 23.56 27.13 -17.18
CA GLN A 1077 23.22 26.82 -18.58
C GLN A 1077 24.35 26.05 -19.29
N TRP A 1078 25.62 26.45 -19.09
CA TRP A 1078 26.76 25.69 -19.62
C TRP A 1078 26.85 24.30 -19.00
N ARG A 1079 26.69 24.17 -17.67
CA ARG A 1079 26.78 22.88 -16.98
C ARG A 1079 25.65 21.92 -17.35
N TRP A 1080 24.42 22.40 -17.46
CA TRP A 1080 23.27 21.60 -17.89
C TRP A 1080 23.51 21.01 -19.28
N ARG A 1081 24.04 21.83 -20.20
CA ARG A 1081 24.42 21.39 -21.55
C ARG A 1081 25.62 20.45 -21.59
N VAL A 1082 26.51 20.53 -20.59
CA VAL A 1082 27.57 19.52 -20.41
C VAL A 1082 26.96 18.21 -19.92
N PHE A 1083 26.00 18.25 -19.00
CA PHE A 1083 25.36 17.06 -18.44
C PHE A 1083 24.45 16.35 -19.46
N ASP A 1084 23.66 17.09 -20.25
CA ASP A 1084 22.81 16.51 -21.31
C ASP A 1084 23.62 16.00 -22.53
N GLY A 1085 24.90 16.37 -22.61
CA GLY A 1085 25.83 15.96 -23.67
C GLY A 1085 25.83 16.84 -24.92
N SER A 1086 25.11 17.96 -24.94
CA SER A 1086 25.12 18.95 -26.03
C SER A 1086 26.45 19.72 -26.11
N ILE A 1087 27.16 19.85 -25.00
CA ILE A 1087 28.56 20.30 -24.93
C ILE A 1087 29.42 19.10 -24.52
N THR A 1088 30.39 18.75 -25.35
CA THR A 1088 31.32 17.64 -25.12
C THR A 1088 32.69 18.15 -24.69
N LYS A 1089 33.56 17.22 -24.24
CA LYS A 1089 34.93 17.57 -23.82
C LYS A 1089 35.76 18.26 -24.91
N GLU A 1090 35.41 18.04 -26.18
CA GLU A 1090 36.07 18.64 -27.34
C GLU A 1090 35.72 20.13 -27.52
N ASN A 1091 34.64 20.63 -26.92
CA ASN A 1091 34.18 22.00 -27.09
C ASN A 1091 33.84 22.76 -25.79
N TYR A 1092 34.15 22.20 -24.60
CA TYR A 1092 33.93 22.84 -23.30
C TYR A 1092 34.28 24.32 -23.27
N ASN A 1093 35.49 24.67 -23.69
CA ASN A 1093 35.99 26.04 -23.56
C ASN A 1093 35.42 26.97 -24.65
N GLN A 1094 35.18 26.45 -25.85
CA GLN A 1094 34.53 27.21 -26.92
C GLN A 1094 33.09 27.58 -26.55
N GLU A 1095 32.31 26.61 -26.08
CA GLU A 1095 30.90 26.84 -25.74
C GLU A 1095 30.76 27.72 -24.50
N TRP A 1096 31.70 27.61 -23.55
CA TRP A 1096 31.81 28.57 -22.44
C TRP A 1096 31.92 30.01 -22.96
N TRP A 1097 32.86 30.29 -23.87
CA TRP A 1097 33.02 31.64 -24.43
C TRP A 1097 31.89 32.06 -25.37
N SER A 1098 31.26 31.12 -26.07
CA SER A 1098 30.05 31.35 -26.87
C SER A 1098 28.92 31.88 -25.99
N LEU A 1099 28.66 31.23 -24.85
CA LEU A 1099 27.65 31.67 -23.88
C LEU A 1099 28.02 33.00 -23.21
N ARG A 1100 29.30 33.22 -22.86
CA ARG A 1100 29.76 34.52 -22.35
C ARG A 1100 29.60 35.65 -23.35
N LEU A 1101 29.83 35.39 -24.63
CA LEU A 1101 29.59 36.37 -25.68
C LEU A 1101 28.08 36.65 -25.83
N LYS A 1102 27.24 35.61 -25.85
CA LYS A 1102 25.78 35.73 -25.99
C LYS A 1102 25.14 36.50 -24.82
N TYR A 1103 25.43 36.10 -23.58
CA TYR A 1103 24.75 36.61 -22.39
C TYR A 1103 25.47 37.82 -21.77
N GLN A 1104 26.81 37.87 -21.77
CA GLN A 1104 27.52 39.01 -21.19
C GLN A 1104 28.07 40.00 -22.23
N GLY A 1105 28.21 39.62 -23.51
CA GLY A 1105 28.91 40.46 -24.48
C GLY A 1105 30.40 40.61 -24.17
N LEU A 1106 31.01 39.58 -23.59
CA LEU A 1106 32.43 39.55 -23.19
C LEU A 1106 33.24 38.58 -24.06
N CYS A 1107 34.52 38.88 -24.24
CA CYS A 1107 35.47 38.02 -24.95
C CYS A 1107 36.70 37.69 -24.09
N PRO A 1108 37.41 36.60 -24.39
CA PRO A 1108 38.73 36.39 -23.82
C PRO A 1108 39.70 37.43 -24.37
N PRO A 1109 40.63 37.94 -23.56
CA PRO A 1109 41.58 38.96 -24.03
C PRO A 1109 42.71 38.40 -24.91
N VAL A 1110 42.83 37.08 -24.97
CA VAL A 1110 43.76 36.35 -25.82
C VAL A 1110 43.05 35.15 -26.42
N PRO A 1111 43.47 34.66 -27.61
CA PRO A 1111 42.94 33.41 -28.17
C PRO A 1111 43.02 32.26 -27.17
N ARG A 1112 41.95 31.48 -27.05
CA ARG A 1112 41.86 30.30 -26.19
C ARG A 1112 41.64 29.06 -27.04
N SER A 1113 42.29 27.96 -26.65
CA SER A 1113 42.22 26.65 -27.29
C SER A 1113 41.32 25.70 -26.48
N GLN A 1114 41.10 24.48 -26.98
CA GLN A 1114 40.43 23.42 -26.21
C GLN A 1114 41.33 22.76 -25.16
N GLY A 1115 42.65 23.00 -25.22
CA GLY A 1115 43.56 22.65 -24.14
C GLY A 1115 43.47 23.61 -22.95
N ASP A 1116 42.77 24.73 -23.11
CA ASP A 1116 42.41 25.64 -22.03
C ASP A 1116 41.05 25.23 -21.43
N PHE A 1117 40.87 25.43 -20.13
CA PHE A 1117 39.63 25.12 -19.44
C PHE A 1117 39.27 26.28 -18.50
N ASP A 1118 38.84 27.38 -19.12
CA ASP A 1118 38.50 28.61 -18.41
C ASP A 1118 37.36 28.46 -17.39
N PRO A 1119 36.29 27.65 -17.59
CA PRO A 1119 35.30 27.43 -16.54
C PRO A 1119 35.90 26.82 -15.26
N GLY A 1120 36.90 25.94 -15.36
CA GLY A 1120 37.58 25.37 -14.19
C GLY A 1120 38.34 26.39 -13.35
N SER A 1121 38.60 27.59 -13.87
CA SER A 1121 39.23 28.68 -13.12
C SER A 1121 38.28 29.43 -12.18
N LYS A 1122 37.01 29.00 -12.05
CA LYS A 1122 36.01 29.55 -11.13
C LYS A 1122 35.57 28.50 -10.11
N PHE A 1123 35.72 28.76 -8.81
CA PHE A 1123 35.53 27.83 -7.69
C PHE A 1123 34.30 26.92 -7.76
N HIS A 1124 33.14 27.44 -8.19
CA HIS A 1124 31.89 26.69 -8.20
C HIS A 1124 31.87 25.51 -9.17
N VAL A 1125 32.71 25.55 -10.21
CA VAL A 1125 32.88 24.43 -11.15
C VAL A 1125 33.65 23.27 -10.51
N PRO A 1126 34.91 23.43 -10.03
CA PRO A 1126 35.63 22.37 -9.34
C PRO A 1126 35.02 21.93 -8.01
N ALA A 1127 34.37 22.83 -7.27
CA ALA A 1127 33.68 22.50 -6.00
C ALA A 1127 32.28 21.90 -6.21
N ASN A 1128 31.83 21.76 -7.46
CA ASN A 1128 30.52 21.21 -7.80
C ASN A 1128 29.33 21.94 -7.12
N VAL A 1129 29.40 23.27 -7.04
CA VAL A 1129 28.38 24.12 -6.41
C VAL A 1129 27.51 24.76 -7.52
N PRO A 1130 26.18 24.55 -7.56
CA PRO A 1130 25.30 25.26 -8.49
C PRO A 1130 25.38 26.78 -8.30
N TYR A 1131 25.26 27.52 -9.39
CA TYR A 1131 25.32 28.99 -9.42
C TYR A 1131 23.94 29.66 -9.42
N ILE A 1132 22.93 28.95 -9.92
CA ILE A 1132 21.51 29.29 -9.82
C ILE A 1132 21.09 28.91 -8.40
N ARG A 1133 21.28 29.88 -7.51
CA ARG A 1133 20.93 29.88 -6.10
C ARG A 1133 20.45 31.26 -5.71
#